data_AF-X6NMI6-F1
#
_entry.id   AF-X6NMI6-F1
#
_cell.length_a   1.000
_cell.length_b   1.000
_cell.length_c   1.000
_cell.angle_alpha   90.00
_cell.angle_beta   90.00
_cell.angle_gamma   90.00
#
_symmetry.space_group_name_H-M   'P 1'
#
loop_
_entity.id
_entity.type
_entity.pdbx_description
1 polymer ?
#
loop_
_entity_poly.entity_id
_entity_poly.type
_entity_poly.pdbx_seq_one_letter_code
_entity_poly.pdbx_strand_id
1 'polypeptide(L)'
;MKHNLDRLASISQAFENIIQWLRKGCRDQDVFEMVDRQWDQLKLSMLCLTTTDYQIQSDRFVDFIKMRFAQCRFDNFQLLKYLVEHIQGLLDRTNLKAENKQEMLQWFVQNYINTFGLRTSIVASDTRHVIDDEFIKQIVEWLLGKDTEFALKPTVFTKMEIAIQLVALIRRVASNLFVVLCYNEHQNVRKILVNYAEKSDLNGEFAVLLIRAQEQYLHFQETTLRKCLEIQDKPDVNKFVKLSQSLSEKIQSGVLLEVLLLIAECKVWTYYLSHYLGWTMKLPYVYQDDGIKEMWMQGTEKHLKMYLSLQDCASIGQLYDHCQNAQITDKERKLRQGLGYYLLTELWKHKGSRAVWYLSSIRFKKLFGFAIQMELGIVEAHRVTNTPCDNIFRLLEYCQDQTLDEKYIEMQQVFTAALQLNQINWPWFERRYIIHFIAGFFFCAHVCIRVCVRIYGLINTTLGVFNELYINKSSGKYLEMIKNFFGSIIKYLPDTLENPERCHDRVKYLLSQLIALSFFQLIKTFLFLLATGDCDCTVFKNTTASLENVQLYRLAWHFLGTVLSLPQSPFSILFHNPKTFTNQYLVAMPEDQSASLLQAMAGLGAWLCPNNHLYFVANCTATNESAKCPTCGHDIGNKKGAGGHVAATGNRRLGKVQADGRIVADDYGATEGKTEYRPDLLAPQGYVIMEGAVENKCRDFNEISIRVAGLFVNLILLTHHMATDKSDCIEFTKWGKTNADVMSRLLKLVQQYVEKIGACIGALSIESTLLLMHGIIHRFYLSFEARYENGFVDLSMAGRRIFETYLIDECIDPVIKNHEQCIREIRAQTTIDSKIKFWGRRVEEDIKPESNEFKQFQEVYLPNVYLPFRSITLSEFGQFLRQDPLNEHRYPVLWGIFKTIDTLNGFSIFAVQYLPAMIQWVKLIHSRFNRRLTQEEVEERPSEFSVEYALRRREENGWGDLIKWNEAWQGFVQGWNHVTNRVTTERPEQESALLKVLMQDNAMEGGQEEEKKDANQLPKLKIEDRDENGARTVPNTGINEFKRYLVIADAFNQCENIPFQCITGSGEHGDVLPKDVPLWLAIECGSNGPLATSKMIRLLFNHLVT
;
A
#
# COMPACT_ATOMS: atom_id res chain seq x y z
N MET A 1 2.28 40.67 -19.86
CA MET A 1 1.21 40.66 -18.84
C MET A 1 1.29 39.41 -17.96
N LYS A 2 1.14 38.20 -18.52
CA LYS A 2 1.27 36.91 -17.79
C LYS A 2 2.44 36.85 -16.81
N HIS A 3 3.68 37.11 -17.27
CA HIS A 3 4.86 37.13 -16.39
C HIS A 3 4.73 38.08 -15.19
N ASN A 4 4.13 39.27 -15.37
CA ASN A 4 3.95 40.23 -14.26
C ASN A 4 2.89 39.74 -13.26
N LEU A 5 1.84 39.07 -13.73
CA LEU A 5 0.84 38.43 -12.88
C LEU A 5 1.40 37.22 -12.14
N ASP A 6 2.19 36.38 -12.80
CA ASP A 6 2.90 35.26 -12.16
C ASP A 6 3.84 35.78 -11.07
N ARG A 7 4.53 36.89 -11.34
CA ARG A 7 5.37 37.58 -10.34
C ARG A 7 4.53 38.12 -9.19
N LEU A 8 3.40 38.78 -9.46
CA LEU A 8 2.47 39.25 -8.42
C LEU A 8 1.89 38.10 -7.58
N ALA A 9 1.52 36.99 -8.21
CA ALA A 9 1.05 35.78 -7.55
C ALA A 9 2.13 35.20 -6.64
N SER A 10 3.38 35.14 -7.11
CA SER A 10 4.52 34.63 -6.32
C SER A 10 4.81 35.45 -5.05
N ILE A 11 4.52 36.76 -5.05
CA ILE A 11 4.72 37.64 -3.89
C ILE A 11 3.44 37.87 -3.08
N SER A 12 2.30 37.37 -3.53
CA SER A 12 0.99 37.65 -2.93
C SER A 12 0.93 37.25 -1.45
N GLN A 13 1.50 36.10 -1.09
CA GLN A 13 1.58 35.65 0.31
C GLN A 13 2.47 36.55 1.17
N ALA A 14 3.59 37.03 0.63
CA ALA A 14 4.46 37.96 1.34
C ALA A 14 3.75 39.30 1.56
N PHE A 15 2.98 39.75 0.57
CA PHE A 15 2.15 40.95 0.69
C PHE A 15 1.03 40.75 1.72
N GLU A 16 0.37 39.59 1.74
CA GLU A 16 -0.61 39.24 2.78
C GLU A 16 -0.01 39.35 4.19
N ASN A 17 1.21 38.85 4.37
CA ASN A 17 1.94 38.94 5.63
C ASN A 17 2.25 40.41 6.00
N ILE A 18 2.57 41.26 5.01
CA ILE A 18 2.77 42.70 5.22
C ILE A 18 1.45 43.37 5.61
N ILE A 19 0.33 43.06 4.95
CA ILE A 19 -1.00 43.58 5.33
C ILE A 19 -1.35 43.15 6.75
N GLN A 20 -1.11 41.89 7.11
CA GLN A 20 -1.29 41.38 8.47
C GLN A 20 -0.37 42.06 9.49
N TRP A 21 0.85 42.43 9.09
CA TRP A 21 1.78 43.17 9.94
C TRP A 21 1.35 44.63 10.12
N LEU A 22 1.01 45.33 9.03
CA LEU A 22 0.47 46.69 9.03
C LEU A 22 -0.78 46.75 9.91
N ARG A 23 -1.65 45.77 9.81
CA ARG A 23 -2.83 45.63 10.67
C ARG A 23 -2.51 45.59 12.17
N LYS A 24 -1.38 44.98 12.57
CA LYS A 24 -0.98 44.89 13.98
C LYS A 24 -0.25 46.14 14.50
N GLY A 25 0.32 46.95 13.61
CA GLY A 25 1.25 48.03 13.99
C GLY A 25 0.95 49.42 13.41
N CYS A 26 0.03 49.55 12.44
CA CYS A 26 -0.30 50.83 11.81
C CYS A 26 -1.23 51.63 12.73
N ARG A 27 -0.82 52.86 13.05
CA ARG A 27 -1.64 53.79 13.84
C ARG A 27 -2.73 54.46 13.00
N ASP A 28 -2.55 54.49 11.68
CA ASP A 28 -3.47 55.09 10.73
C ASP A 28 -4.35 53.99 10.12
N GLN A 29 -5.58 53.89 10.62
CA GLN A 29 -6.54 52.88 10.21
C GLN A 29 -7.07 53.14 8.79
N ASP A 30 -7.14 54.40 8.35
CA ASP A 30 -7.64 54.77 7.02
C ASP A 30 -6.65 54.31 5.93
N VAL A 31 -5.35 54.48 6.18
CA VAL A 31 -4.30 53.97 5.28
C VAL A 31 -4.35 52.45 5.21
N PHE A 32 -4.52 51.78 6.35
CA PHE A 32 -4.66 50.33 6.40
C PHE A 32 -5.86 49.85 5.57
N GLU A 33 -7.04 50.43 5.79
CA GLU A 33 -8.26 50.08 5.07
C GLU A 33 -8.14 50.34 3.57
N MET A 34 -7.52 51.46 3.17
CA MET A 34 -7.28 51.77 1.76
C MET A 34 -6.41 50.69 1.11
N VAL A 35 -5.31 50.29 1.76
CA VAL A 35 -4.39 49.29 1.21
C VAL A 35 -5.04 47.91 1.16
N ASP A 36 -5.78 47.49 2.19
CA ASP A 36 -6.50 46.20 2.21
C ASP A 36 -7.57 46.15 1.09
N ARG A 37 -8.34 47.22 0.89
CA ARG A 37 -9.32 47.33 -0.21
C ARG A 37 -8.67 47.25 -1.59
N GLN A 38 -7.58 47.98 -1.82
CA GLN A 38 -6.84 47.93 -3.09
C GLN A 38 -6.26 46.53 -3.34
N TRP A 39 -5.79 45.88 -2.28
CA TRP A 39 -5.25 44.53 -2.36
C TRP A 39 -6.32 43.49 -2.74
N ASP A 40 -7.51 43.57 -2.13
CA ASP A 40 -8.62 42.68 -2.49
C ASP A 40 -9.10 42.88 -3.94
N GLN A 41 -9.20 44.13 -4.40
CA GLN A 41 -9.54 44.42 -5.79
C GLN A 41 -8.48 43.88 -6.76
N LEU A 42 -7.20 43.98 -6.40
CA LEU A 42 -6.10 43.42 -7.18
C LEU A 42 -6.18 41.89 -7.22
N LYS A 43 -6.42 41.22 -6.08
CA LYS A 43 -6.63 39.77 -6.04
C LYS A 43 -7.81 39.33 -6.90
N LEU A 44 -8.93 40.06 -6.85
CA LEU A 44 -10.10 39.73 -7.67
C LEU A 44 -9.77 39.86 -9.16
N SER A 45 -9.05 40.93 -9.52
CA SER A 45 -8.56 41.12 -10.89
C SER A 45 -7.62 39.98 -11.33
N MET A 46 -6.69 39.56 -10.46
CA MET A 46 -5.79 38.44 -10.69
C MET A 46 -6.55 37.12 -10.86
N LEU A 47 -7.58 36.89 -10.06
CA LEU A 47 -8.43 35.70 -10.15
C LEU A 47 -9.14 35.65 -11.51
N CYS A 48 -9.80 36.74 -11.91
CA CYS A 48 -10.49 36.82 -13.20
C CYS A 48 -9.55 36.67 -14.41
N LEU A 49 -8.35 37.28 -14.34
CA LEU A 49 -7.35 37.17 -15.40
C LEU A 49 -6.81 35.74 -15.52
N THR A 50 -6.59 35.07 -14.38
CA THR A 50 -6.18 33.66 -14.36
C THR A 50 -7.29 32.75 -14.95
N THR A 51 -8.55 32.96 -14.57
CA THR A 51 -9.69 32.17 -15.10
C THR A 51 -9.83 32.27 -16.61
N THR A 52 -9.54 33.44 -17.17
CA THR A 52 -9.67 33.70 -18.61
C THR A 52 -8.40 33.36 -19.40
N ASP A 53 -7.45 32.65 -18.78
CA ASP A 53 -6.13 32.35 -19.34
C ASP A 53 -5.47 33.58 -19.96
N TYR A 54 -5.59 34.72 -19.27
CA TYR A 54 -4.99 36.00 -19.66
C TYR A 54 -5.47 36.57 -21.00
N GLN A 55 -6.62 36.12 -21.52
CA GLN A 55 -7.15 36.60 -22.81
C GLN A 55 -7.86 37.96 -22.72
N ILE A 56 -8.02 38.52 -21.52
CA ILE A 56 -8.60 39.85 -21.30
C ILE A 56 -7.56 40.93 -21.65
N GLN A 57 -7.81 41.68 -22.72
CA GLN A 57 -6.97 42.82 -23.13
C GLN A 57 -7.58 44.20 -22.81
N SER A 58 -8.67 44.24 -22.03
CA SER A 58 -9.48 45.45 -21.90
C SER A 58 -9.28 46.14 -20.55
N ASP A 59 -8.76 47.37 -20.56
CA ASP A 59 -8.74 48.26 -19.39
C ASP A 59 -10.14 48.42 -18.79
N ARG A 60 -11.19 48.33 -19.63
CA ARG A 60 -12.59 48.40 -19.20
C ARG A 60 -12.97 47.29 -18.23
N PHE A 61 -12.29 46.14 -18.26
CA PHE A 61 -12.56 45.03 -17.33
C PHE A 61 -12.03 45.34 -15.92
N VAL A 62 -10.82 45.90 -15.85
CA VAL A 62 -10.24 46.34 -14.57
C VAL A 62 -11.05 47.51 -14.01
N ASP A 63 -11.48 48.44 -14.87
CA ASP A 63 -12.36 49.54 -14.47
C ASP A 63 -13.73 49.03 -14.02
N PHE A 64 -14.27 47.98 -14.64
CA PHE A 64 -15.48 47.32 -14.18
C PHE A 64 -15.32 46.77 -12.76
N ILE A 65 -14.22 46.06 -12.47
CA ILE A 65 -13.94 45.55 -11.12
C ILE A 65 -13.80 46.72 -10.13
N LYS A 66 -12.97 47.73 -10.45
CA LYS A 66 -12.76 48.91 -9.60
C LYS A 66 -14.06 49.64 -9.30
N MET A 67 -14.93 49.81 -10.30
CA MET A 67 -16.19 50.53 -10.16
C MET A 67 -17.23 49.71 -9.38
N ARG A 68 -17.41 48.43 -9.72
CA ARG A 68 -18.46 47.57 -9.12
C ARG A 68 -18.09 47.04 -7.73
N PHE A 69 -16.79 46.86 -7.46
CA PHE A 69 -16.27 46.40 -6.17
C PHE A 69 -15.52 47.51 -5.42
N ALA A 70 -15.81 48.79 -5.72
CA ALA A 70 -15.24 49.95 -5.04
C ALA A 70 -15.40 49.90 -3.50
N GLN A 71 -16.51 49.32 -3.04
CA GLN A 71 -16.85 49.18 -1.63
C GLN A 71 -16.39 47.87 -1.00
N CYS A 72 -15.72 46.98 -1.74
CA CYS A 72 -15.27 45.66 -1.29
C CYS A 72 -16.39 44.80 -0.65
N ARG A 73 -17.64 45.01 -1.05
CA ARG A 73 -18.80 44.16 -0.68
C ARG A 73 -18.85 42.94 -1.59
N PHE A 74 -17.99 41.97 -1.31
CA PHE A 74 -17.85 40.76 -2.12
C PHE A 74 -18.95 39.72 -1.84
N ASP A 75 -19.65 39.87 -0.73
CA ASP A 75 -20.83 39.12 -0.31
C ASP A 75 -22.11 39.63 -0.99
N ASN A 76 -22.06 39.88 -2.31
CA ASN A 76 -23.23 40.26 -3.09
C ASN A 76 -23.40 39.29 -4.27
N PHE A 77 -24.48 38.51 -4.23
CA PHE A 77 -24.67 37.41 -5.19
C PHE A 77 -24.91 37.94 -6.61
N GLN A 78 -25.59 39.07 -6.75
CA GLN A 78 -25.83 39.71 -8.05
C GLN A 78 -24.52 40.23 -8.66
N LEU A 79 -23.62 40.80 -7.86
CA LEU A 79 -22.29 41.19 -8.35
C LEU A 79 -21.46 39.98 -8.79
N LEU A 80 -21.50 38.88 -8.02
CA LEU A 80 -20.85 37.62 -8.43
C LEU A 80 -21.45 37.08 -9.74
N LYS A 81 -22.79 37.06 -9.86
CA LYS A 81 -23.50 36.68 -11.09
C LYS A 81 -23.03 37.50 -12.29
N TYR A 82 -23.10 38.83 -12.20
CA TYR A 82 -22.66 39.70 -13.28
C TYR A 82 -21.20 39.46 -13.66
N LEU A 83 -20.34 39.22 -12.68
CA LEU A 83 -18.93 38.93 -12.92
C LEU A 83 -18.74 37.59 -13.64
N VAL A 84 -19.47 36.55 -13.24
CA VAL A 84 -19.46 35.22 -13.91
C VAL A 84 -19.99 35.31 -15.33
N GLU A 85 -21.10 36.02 -15.55
CA GLU A 85 -21.66 36.25 -16.90
C GLU A 85 -20.67 37.00 -17.79
N HIS A 86 -19.98 37.99 -17.22
CA HIS A 86 -18.96 38.74 -17.95
C HIS A 86 -17.76 37.86 -18.32
N ILE A 87 -17.25 37.05 -17.39
CA ILE A 87 -16.18 36.08 -17.63
C ILE A 87 -16.63 35.04 -18.68
N GLN A 88 -17.86 34.54 -18.58
CA GLN A 88 -18.41 33.60 -19.55
C GLN A 88 -18.48 34.21 -20.94
N GLY A 89 -18.97 35.45 -21.08
CA GLY A 89 -18.99 36.16 -22.36
C GLY A 89 -17.60 36.42 -22.96
N LEU A 90 -16.55 36.45 -22.13
CA LEU A 90 -15.15 36.50 -22.57
C LEU A 90 -14.67 35.11 -23.01
N LEU A 91 -14.94 34.07 -22.20
CA LEU A 91 -14.61 32.67 -22.53
C LEU A 91 -15.33 32.21 -23.80
N ASP A 92 -16.54 32.68 -24.08
CA ASP A 92 -17.30 32.32 -25.26
C ASP A 92 -16.64 32.79 -26.57
N ARG A 93 -15.80 33.84 -26.50
CA ARG A 93 -15.01 34.32 -27.64
C ARG A 93 -13.76 33.47 -27.91
N THR A 94 -13.46 32.52 -27.02
CA THR A 94 -12.31 31.63 -27.12
C THR A 94 -12.69 30.31 -27.79
N ASN A 95 -11.72 29.67 -28.42
CA ASN A 95 -11.87 28.35 -29.07
C ASN A 95 -11.85 27.18 -28.07
N LEU A 96 -12.03 27.43 -26.76
CA LEU A 96 -12.07 26.38 -25.76
C LEU A 96 -13.32 25.51 -25.92
N LYS A 97 -13.20 24.22 -25.58
CA LYS A 97 -14.36 23.31 -25.47
C LYS A 97 -15.31 23.80 -24.37
N ALA A 98 -16.61 23.56 -24.53
CA ALA A 98 -17.63 23.97 -23.57
C ALA A 98 -17.37 23.42 -22.16
N GLU A 99 -16.90 22.17 -22.06
CA GLU A 99 -16.51 21.53 -20.79
C GLU A 99 -15.39 22.31 -20.07
N ASN A 100 -14.33 22.70 -20.79
CA ASN A 100 -13.23 23.49 -20.22
C ASN A 100 -13.71 24.87 -19.75
N LYS A 101 -14.60 25.51 -20.51
CA LYS A 101 -15.21 26.80 -20.11
C LYS A 101 -16.00 26.65 -18.82
N GLN A 102 -16.80 25.58 -18.72
CA GLN A 102 -17.57 25.29 -17.52
C GLN A 102 -16.65 25.03 -16.33
N GLU A 103 -15.61 24.19 -16.47
CA GLU A 103 -14.63 23.94 -15.41
C GLU A 103 -13.95 25.23 -14.91
N MET A 104 -13.53 26.11 -15.83
CA MET A 104 -12.93 27.40 -15.49
C MET A 104 -13.88 28.29 -14.69
N LEU A 105 -15.17 28.34 -15.07
CA LEU A 105 -16.19 29.08 -14.34
C LEU A 105 -16.48 28.48 -12.96
N GLN A 106 -16.53 27.15 -12.84
CA GLN A 106 -16.67 26.48 -11.53
C GLN A 106 -15.50 26.81 -10.62
N TRP A 107 -14.27 26.69 -11.14
CA TRP A 107 -13.04 27.04 -10.40
C TRP A 107 -13.05 28.51 -9.96
N PHE A 108 -13.48 29.42 -10.82
CA PHE A 108 -13.60 30.83 -10.48
C PHE A 108 -14.55 31.05 -9.30
N VAL A 109 -15.76 30.49 -9.36
CA VAL A 109 -16.76 30.66 -8.31
C VAL A 109 -16.28 30.08 -6.98
N GLN A 110 -15.68 28.89 -6.99
CA GLN A 110 -15.08 28.29 -5.79
C GLN A 110 -14.03 29.21 -5.14
N ASN A 111 -13.10 29.74 -5.94
CA ASN A 111 -12.02 30.60 -5.44
C ASN A 111 -12.53 31.98 -5.02
N TYR A 112 -13.55 32.51 -5.71
CA TYR A 112 -14.19 33.77 -5.34
C TYR A 112 -14.86 33.65 -3.96
N ILE A 113 -15.65 32.60 -3.76
CA ILE A 113 -16.35 32.35 -2.50
C ILE A 113 -15.33 32.13 -1.38
N ASN A 114 -14.28 31.33 -1.62
CA ASN A 114 -13.24 31.08 -0.62
C ASN A 114 -12.47 32.34 -0.21
N THR A 115 -12.04 33.13 -1.20
CA THR A 115 -11.14 34.26 -0.99
C THR A 115 -11.89 35.50 -0.49
N PHE A 116 -13.10 35.72 -0.99
CA PHE A 116 -13.85 36.96 -0.77
C PHE A 116 -15.21 36.72 -0.11
N GLY A 117 -16.04 35.83 -0.66
CA GLY A 117 -17.45 35.69 -0.25
C GLY A 117 -17.64 35.17 1.19
N LEU A 118 -16.81 34.23 1.63
CA LEU A 118 -16.85 33.62 2.97
C LEU A 118 -15.62 33.99 3.80
N ARG A 119 -14.96 35.11 3.48
CA ARG A 119 -13.71 35.52 4.12
C ARG A 119 -13.92 35.71 5.62
N THR A 120 -13.33 34.81 6.41
CA THR A 120 -13.16 35.00 7.85
C THR A 120 -11.94 35.87 8.06
N SER A 121 -12.13 37.18 8.22
CA SER A 121 -11.02 38.00 8.67
C SER A 121 -10.65 37.54 10.08
N ILE A 122 -9.44 37.01 10.29
CA ILE A 122 -8.90 36.62 11.62
C ILE A 122 -8.58 37.89 12.44
N VAL A 123 -9.39 38.94 12.35
CA VAL A 123 -8.98 40.32 12.59
C VAL A 123 -9.96 40.97 13.55
N ALA A 124 -9.37 41.51 14.63
CA ALA A 124 -9.88 42.43 15.64
C ALA A 124 -11.36 42.88 15.60
N SER A 125 -11.95 42.90 16.81
CA SER A 125 -13.34 43.14 17.22
C SER A 125 -14.09 44.37 16.69
N ASP A 126 -13.44 45.29 15.98
CA ASP A 126 -13.94 46.67 15.84
C ASP A 126 -14.69 46.93 14.52
N THR A 127 -14.53 46.08 13.50
CA THR A 127 -15.38 46.11 12.29
C THR A 127 -15.94 44.72 12.03
N ARG A 128 -17.05 44.38 12.72
CA ARG A 128 -17.79 43.14 12.51
C ARG A 128 -18.35 43.11 11.08
N HIS A 129 -17.59 42.58 10.14
CA HIS A 129 -18.12 42.27 8.81
C HIS A 129 -19.05 41.07 8.93
N VAL A 130 -20.36 41.35 8.95
CA VAL A 130 -21.41 40.34 8.87
C VAL A 130 -21.63 40.06 7.40
N ILE A 131 -21.43 38.81 6.99
CA ILE A 131 -21.69 38.36 5.63
C ILE A 131 -23.18 38.57 5.34
N ASP A 132 -23.53 39.17 4.21
CA ASP A 132 -24.91 39.42 3.82
C ASP A 132 -25.80 38.15 3.84
N ASP A 133 -26.98 38.24 4.46
CA ASP A 133 -27.90 37.12 4.63
C ASP A 133 -28.45 36.61 3.29
N GLU A 134 -28.74 37.53 2.36
CA GLU A 134 -29.29 37.19 1.06
C GLU A 134 -28.23 36.52 0.18
N PHE A 135 -26.96 36.93 0.31
CA PHE A 135 -25.84 36.23 -0.33
C PHE A 135 -25.73 34.77 0.11
N ILE A 136 -25.70 34.50 1.41
CA ILE A 136 -25.61 33.12 1.92
C ILE A 136 -26.82 32.30 1.49
N LYS A 137 -28.01 32.89 1.58
CA LYS A 137 -29.25 32.24 1.16
C LYS A 137 -29.19 31.84 -0.31
N GLN A 138 -28.81 32.75 -1.21
CA GLN A 138 -28.71 32.45 -2.64
C GLN A 138 -27.60 31.44 -2.95
N ILE A 139 -26.48 31.46 -2.23
CA ILE A 139 -25.45 30.43 -2.33
C ILE A 139 -26.00 29.06 -1.93
N VAL A 140 -26.69 28.95 -0.80
CA VAL A 140 -27.30 27.69 -0.35
C VAL A 140 -28.35 27.20 -1.36
N GLU A 141 -29.19 28.08 -1.89
CA GLU A 141 -30.18 27.72 -2.92
C GLU A 141 -29.51 27.25 -4.21
N TRP A 142 -28.42 27.90 -4.60
CA TRP A 142 -27.62 27.49 -5.74
C TRP A 142 -27.01 26.09 -5.52
N LEU A 143 -26.44 25.81 -4.34
CA LEU A 143 -25.93 24.49 -3.96
C LEU A 143 -26.98 23.39 -4.04
N LEU A 144 -28.22 23.72 -3.67
CA LEU A 144 -29.38 22.82 -3.77
C LEU A 144 -29.86 22.60 -5.21
N GLY A 145 -29.24 23.26 -6.20
CA GLY A 145 -29.66 23.18 -7.60
C GLY A 145 -31.04 23.80 -7.85
N LYS A 146 -31.52 24.68 -6.95
CA LYS A 146 -32.74 25.44 -7.23
C LYS A 146 -32.49 26.37 -8.42
N ASP A 147 -33.55 26.69 -9.15
CA ASP A 147 -33.53 27.68 -10.22
C ASP A 147 -33.23 29.05 -9.61
N THR A 148 -31.95 29.33 -9.49
CA THR A 148 -31.44 30.66 -9.19
C THR A 148 -31.25 31.40 -10.51
N GLU A 149 -31.17 32.71 -10.41
CA GLU A 149 -30.81 33.58 -11.53
C GLU A 149 -29.39 33.34 -12.08
N PHE A 150 -28.63 32.40 -11.50
CA PHE A 150 -27.25 32.08 -11.81
C PHE A 150 -27.21 30.99 -12.90
N ALA A 151 -26.75 31.35 -14.10
CA ALA A 151 -26.76 30.45 -15.26
C ALA A 151 -25.89 29.19 -15.09
N LEU A 152 -24.88 29.25 -14.22
CA LEU A 152 -23.94 28.16 -13.96
C LEU A 152 -24.55 27.18 -12.94
N LYS A 153 -24.83 25.93 -13.31
CA LYS A 153 -25.22 24.89 -12.33
C LYS A 153 -23.99 24.39 -11.57
N PRO A 154 -24.03 24.22 -10.23
CA PRO A 154 -22.85 23.76 -9.51
C PRO A 154 -22.61 22.27 -9.75
N THR A 155 -21.35 21.90 -10.00
CA THR A 155 -20.94 20.48 -10.04
C THR A 155 -20.88 19.91 -8.62
N VAL A 156 -20.87 18.57 -8.48
CA VAL A 156 -20.72 17.90 -7.17
C VAL A 156 -19.46 18.39 -6.43
N PHE A 157 -18.34 18.56 -7.16
CA PHE A 157 -17.10 19.09 -6.59
C PHE A 157 -17.27 20.52 -6.07
N THR A 158 -17.88 21.41 -6.86
CA THR A 158 -18.18 22.79 -6.41
C THR A 158 -19.09 22.81 -5.20
N LYS A 159 -20.11 21.94 -5.17
CA LYS A 159 -21.01 21.85 -4.02
C LYS A 159 -20.24 21.50 -2.75
N MET A 160 -19.38 20.50 -2.85
CA MET A 160 -18.57 20.01 -1.73
C MET A 160 -17.58 21.07 -1.23
N GLU A 161 -16.84 21.71 -2.14
CA GLU A 161 -15.84 22.73 -1.79
C GLU A 161 -16.47 23.91 -1.03
N ILE A 162 -17.60 24.43 -1.51
CA ILE A 162 -18.30 25.54 -0.85
C ILE A 162 -18.93 25.08 0.47
N ALA A 163 -19.49 23.87 0.51
CA ALA A 163 -20.04 23.32 1.76
C ALA A 163 -18.95 23.17 2.83
N ILE A 164 -17.73 22.74 2.48
CA ILE A 164 -16.59 22.68 3.39
C ILE A 164 -16.25 24.07 3.93
N GLN A 165 -16.26 25.09 3.07
CA GLN A 165 -15.99 26.48 3.49
C GLN A 165 -17.07 27.00 4.45
N LEU A 166 -18.35 26.76 4.17
CA LEU A 166 -19.47 27.10 5.06
C LEU A 166 -19.38 26.38 6.41
N VAL A 167 -18.99 25.10 6.40
CA VAL A 167 -18.79 24.31 7.61
C VAL A 167 -17.58 24.82 8.43
N ALA A 168 -16.46 25.10 7.76
CA ALA A 168 -15.26 25.65 8.40
C ALA A 168 -15.56 26.99 9.08
N LEU A 169 -16.36 27.84 8.41
CA LEU A 169 -16.82 29.13 8.91
C LEU A 169 -17.60 28.99 10.23
N ILE A 170 -18.56 28.08 10.31
CA ILE A 170 -19.35 27.88 11.53
C ILE A 170 -18.61 27.08 12.62
N ARG A 171 -17.59 26.29 12.28
CA ARG A 171 -16.79 25.50 13.24
C ARG A 171 -15.64 26.27 13.89
N ARG A 172 -15.00 27.21 13.18
CA ARG A 172 -13.96 28.10 13.75
C ARG A 172 -14.44 28.84 15.00
N VAL A 173 -15.74 29.07 15.08
CA VAL A 173 -16.42 29.71 16.20
C VAL A 173 -16.42 28.85 17.49
N ALA A 174 -16.28 27.52 17.38
CA ALA A 174 -16.47 26.60 18.51
C ALA A 174 -15.18 26.12 19.19
N SER A 175 -14.01 26.15 18.54
CA SER A 175 -12.81 25.44 19.00
C SER A 175 -11.80 26.28 19.79
N ASN A 176 -11.92 27.61 19.84
CA ASN A 176 -10.95 28.47 20.53
C ASN A 176 -11.45 28.89 21.92
N LEU A 177 -10.87 28.31 22.97
CA LEU A 177 -11.13 28.62 24.39
C LEU A 177 -10.91 30.11 24.73
N PHE A 178 -10.13 30.83 23.92
CA PHE A 178 -9.80 32.25 24.13
C PHE A 178 -10.82 33.24 23.52
N VAL A 179 -11.90 32.77 22.89
CA VAL A 179 -12.77 33.61 22.05
C VAL A 179 -14.25 33.42 22.40
N VAL A 180 -14.65 33.83 23.60
CA VAL A 180 -16.09 34.04 23.92
C VAL A 180 -16.65 35.22 23.10
N LEU A 181 -15.81 36.12 22.60
CA LEU A 181 -16.23 37.35 21.90
C LEU A 181 -16.56 37.17 20.40
N CYS A 182 -15.93 36.24 19.67
CA CYS A 182 -16.26 36.00 18.24
C CYS A 182 -17.38 34.97 18.02
N TYR A 183 -18.03 34.48 19.09
CA TYR A 183 -19.18 33.57 18.95
C TYR A 183 -20.32 34.16 18.11
N ASN A 184 -20.39 35.49 18.03
CA ASN A 184 -21.45 36.21 17.34
C ASN A 184 -21.16 36.52 15.86
N GLU A 185 -19.93 36.39 15.37
CA GLU A 185 -19.52 36.98 14.07
C GLU A 185 -20.14 36.29 12.84
N HIS A 186 -20.57 35.02 12.96
CA HIS A 186 -21.21 34.26 11.86
C HIS A 186 -22.49 33.54 12.28
N GLN A 187 -23.18 34.06 13.31
CA GLN A 187 -24.45 33.49 13.77
C GLN A 187 -25.54 33.56 12.69
N ASN A 188 -25.48 34.56 11.81
CA ASN A 188 -26.41 34.69 10.70
C ASN A 188 -26.26 33.54 9.68
N VAL A 189 -25.03 33.20 9.29
CA VAL A 189 -24.74 32.05 8.43
C VAL A 189 -25.25 30.76 9.07
N ARG A 190 -24.95 30.57 10.36
CA ARG A 190 -25.45 29.41 11.13
C ARG A 190 -26.97 29.35 11.14
N LYS A 191 -27.67 30.45 11.42
CA LYS A 191 -29.15 30.52 11.41
C LYS A 191 -29.72 30.17 10.04
N ILE A 192 -29.13 30.64 8.96
CA ILE A 192 -29.56 30.31 7.59
C ILE A 192 -29.37 28.82 7.34
N LEU A 193 -28.21 28.26 7.66
CA LEU A 193 -27.96 26.82 7.52
C LEU A 193 -28.91 25.97 8.38
N VAL A 194 -29.24 26.41 9.60
CA VAL A 194 -30.25 25.75 10.45
C VAL A 194 -31.61 25.75 9.76
N ASN A 195 -32.07 26.89 9.24
CA ASN A 195 -33.36 27.01 8.55
C ASN A 195 -33.44 26.11 7.30
N TYR A 196 -32.37 26.01 6.51
CA TYR A 196 -32.33 25.10 5.36
C TYR A 196 -32.20 23.64 5.76
N ALA A 197 -31.42 23.33 6.80
CA ALA A 197 -31.29 21.98 7.32
C ALA A 197 -32.63 21.48 7.87
N GLU A 198 -33.35 22.27 8.67
CA GLU A 198 -34.66 21.92 9.23
C GLU A 198 -35.75 21.64 8.19
N LYS A 199 -35.62 22.23 7.00
CA LYS A 199 -36.50 21.96 5.85
C LYS A 199 -36.06 20.76 5.02
N SER A 200 -34.87 20.23 5.28
CA SER A 200 -34.30 19.10 4.55
C SER A 200 -34.61 17.79 5.27
N ASP A 201 -34.88 16.74 4.49
CA ASP A 201 -34.84 15.39 5.05
C ASP A 201 -33.41 15.02 5.46
N LEU A 202 -33.28 14.19 6.49
CA LEU A 202 -31.98 13.69 6.96
C LEU A 202 -31.22 12.97 5.84
N ASN A 203 -31.96 12.34 4.92
CA ASN A 203 -31.43 11.64 3.76
C ASN A 203 -31.42 12.51 2.48
N GLY A 204 -31.80 13.79 2.60
CA GLY A 204 -31.81 14.75 1.51
C GLY A 204 -30.40 15.17 1.10
N GLU A 205 -30.25 15.59 -0.15
CA GLU A 205 -28.95 15.97 -0.74
C GLU A 205 -28.20 16.99 0.11
N PHE A 206 -28.89 17.99 0.68
CA PHE A 206 -28.26 19.03 1.51
C PHE A 206 -27.72 18.49 2.82
N ALA A 207 -28.49 17.65 3.50
CA ALA A 207 -28.09 17.04 4.75
C ALA A 207 -26.85 16.17 4.54
N VAL A 208 -26.87 15.32 3.50
CA VAL A 208 -25.72 14.51 3.10
C VAL A 208 -24.52 15.39 2.74
N LEU A 209 -24.71 16.47 1.97
CA LEU A 209 -23.65 17.41 1.60
C LEU A 209 -22.98 18.04 2.83
N LEU A 210 -23.75 18.49 3.82
CA LEU A 210 -23.21 19.08 5.06
C LEU A 210 -22.47 18.05 5.92
N ILE A 211 -23.01 16.83 6.05
CA ILE A 211 -22.34 15.72 6.75
C ILE A 211 -21.01 15.42 6.08
N ARG A 212 -21.00 15.28 4.75
CA ARG A 212 -19.78 15.01 3.98
C ARG A 212 -18.76 16.14 4.10
N ALA A 213 -19.20 17.39 3.97
CA ALA A 213 -18.34 18.55 4.10
C ALA A 213 -17.68 18.61 5.49
N GLN A 214 -18.45 18.35 6.55
CA GLN A 214 -17.92 18.27 7.91
C GLN A 214 -16.99 17.08 8.11
N GLU A 215 -17.32 15.90 7.58
CA GLU A 215 -16.48 14.70 7.64
C GLU A 215 -15.13 14.94 6.95
N GLN A 216 -15.13 15.52 5.74
CA GLN A 216 -13.92 15.88 5.00
C GLN A 216 -13.12 16.95 5.75
N TYR A 217 -13.78 17.99 6.27
CA TYR A 217 -13.13 19.01 7.09
C TYR A 217 -12.43 18.41 8.31
N LEU A 218 -13.11 17.52 9.05
CA LEU A 218 -12.55 16.84 10.21
C LEU A 218 -11.37 15.96 9.82
N HIS A 219 -11.49 15.13 8.78
CA HIS A 219 -10.35 14.32 8.34
C HIS A 219 -9.13 15.16 7.94
N PHE A 220 -9.33 16.33 7.30
CA PHE A 220 -8.22 17.24 7.00
C PHE A 220 -7.62 17.91 8.24
N GLN A 221 -8.44 18.42 9.16
CA GLN A 221 -7.94 18.99 10.41
C GLN A 221 -7.22 17.94 11.26
N GLU A 222 -7.85 16.78 11.41
CA GLU A 222 -7.34 15.65 12.16
C GLU A 222 -6.21 14.93 11.43
N THR A 223 -5.86 15.23 10.17
CA THR A 223 -4.62 14.69 9.57
C THR A 223 -3.38 15.13 10.37
N THR A 224 -3.44 16.32 11.00
CA THR A 224 -2.42 16.77 11.95
C THR A 224 -2.44 15.96 13.25
N LEU A 225 -3.63 15.52 13.69
CA LEU A 225 -3.84 14.59 14.83
C LEU A 225 -3.63 13.12 14.45
N ARG A 226 -3.63 12.75 13.17
CA ARG A 226 -3.48 11.37 12.70
C ARG A 226 -2.07 10.86 12.99
N LYS A 227 -1.08 11.74 12.98
CA LYS A 227 0.24 11.46 13.56
C LYS A 227 0.13 11.04 15.03
N CYS A 228 -0.74 11.68 15.81
CA CYS A 228 -1.03 11.26 17.18
C CYS A 228 -1.80 9.93 17.25
N LEU A 229 -2.70 9.64 16.30
CA LEU A 229 -3.44 8.36 16.26
C LEU A 229 -2.56 7.18 15.83
N GLU A 230 -1.60 7.39 14.94
CA GLU A 230 -0.55 6.40 14.61
C GLU A 230 0.36 6.13 15.82
N ILE A 231 0.50 7.11 16.73
CA ILE A 231 1.21 6.97 18.01
C ILE A 231 0.31 6.36 19.10
N GLN A 232 -1.01 6.50 19.01
CA GLN A 232 -1.95 5.97 19.99
C GLN A 232 -2.22 4.49 19.72
N ASP A 233 -1.66 3.62 20.57
CA ASP A 233 -1.88 2.18 20.50
C ASP A 233 -3.35 1.76 20.59
N LYS A 234 -4.23 2.56 21.25
CA LYS A 234 -5.62 2.17 21.57
C LYS A 234 -6.64 3.29 21.33
N PRO A 235 -7.93 2.97 21.08
CA PRO A 235 -8.97 3.99 20.88
C PRO A 235 -9.26 4.80 22.15
N ASP A 236 -9.61 6.09 21.96
CA ASP A 236 -10.04 6.99 23.04
C ASP A 236 -11.49 6.69 23.47
N VAL A 237 -11.63 5.80 24.45
CA VAL A 237 -12.91 5.37 25.04
C VAL A 237 -13.75 6.57 25.53
N ASN A 238 -13.12 7.57 26.15
CA ASN A 238 -13.83 8.73 26.70
C ASN A 238 -14.46 9.57 25.60
N LYS A 239 -13.80 9.66 24.43
CA LYS A 239 -14.36 10.35 23.27
C LYS A 239 -15.61 9.65 22.75
N PHE A 240 -15.63 8.31 22.65
CA PHE A 240 -16.83 7.57 22.25
C PHE A 240 -18.00 7.78 23.21
N VAL A 241 -17.75 7.77 24.52
CA VAL A 241 -18.79 8.04 25.54
C VAL A 241 -19.36 9.45 25.37
N LYS A 242 -18.49 10.47 25.23
CA LYS A 242 -18.91 11.86 25.00
C LYS A 242 -19.71 12.02 23.72
N LEU A 243 -19.31 11.36 22.63
CA LEU A 243 -20.04 11.39 21.35
C LEU A 243 -21.42 10.74 21.48
N SER A 244 -21.51 9.60 22.16
CA SER A 244 -22.79 8.93 22.39
C SER A 244 -23.77 9.81 23.19
N GLN A 245 -23.29 10.44 24.27
CA GLN A 245 -24.08 11.38 25.09
C GLN A 245 -24.49 12.62 24.28
N SER A 246 -23.53 13.25 23.59
CA SER A 246 -23.79 14.41 22.74
C SER A 246 -24.81 14.09 21.65
N LEU A 247 -24.79 12.87 21.11
CA LEU A 247 -25.72 12.45 20.06
C LEU A 247 -27.16 12.44 20.59
N SER A 248 -27.39 11.82 21.74
CA SER A 248 -28.70 11.84 22.41
C SER A 248 -29.14 13.26 22.74
N GLU A 249 -28.26 14.07 23.34
CA GLU A 249 -28.57 15.47 23.71
C GLU A 249 -28.95 16.34 22.50
N LYS A 250 -28.17 16.25 21.40
CA LYS A 250 -28.44 17.04 20.18
C LYS A 250 -29.69 16.58 19.46
N ILE A 251 -30.00 15.29 19.46
CA ILE A 251 -31.26 14.79 18.90
C ILE A 251 -32.44 15.31 19.72
N GLN A 252 -32.35 15.31 21.05
CA GLN A 252 -33.37 15.87 21.94
C GLN A 252 -33.53 17.39 21.76
N SER A 253 -32.45 18.11 21.45
CA SER A 253 -32.53 19.56 21.18
C SER A 253 -33.34 19.93 19.92
N GLY A 254 -33.55 18.98 19.01
CA GLY A 254 -34.31 19.17 17.77
C GLY A 254 -33.57 19.94 16.66
N VAL A 255 -32.42 20.58 16.94
CA VAL A 255 -31.68 21.38 15.95
C VAL A 255 -30.96 20.46 14.96
N LEU A 256 -31.54 20.26 13.77
CA LEU A 256 -31.05 19.29 12.79
C LEU A 256 -29.60 19.56 12.35
N LEU A 257 -29.20 20.82 12.12
CA LEU A 257 -27.81 21.14 11.75
C LEU A 257 -26.79 20.58 12.75
N GLU A 258 -27.03 20.70 14.05
CA GLU A 258 -26.13 20.17 15.08
C GLU A 258 -26.04 18.65 15.02
N VAL A 259 -27.17 17.98 14.75
CA VAL A 259 -27.23 16.53 14.58
C VAL A 259 -26.41 16.12 13.35
N LEU A 260 -26.53 16.82 12.22
CA LEU A 260 -25.75 16.56 11.00
C LEU A 260 -24.24 16.69 11.24
N LEU A 261 -23.82 17.79 11.87
CA LEU A 261 -22.40 18.03 12.15
C LEU A 261 -21.82 17.00 13.15
N LEU A 262 -22.64 16.54 14.09
CA LEU A 262 -22.25 15.52 15.06
C LEU A 262 -22.23 14.11 14.43
N ILE A 263 -23.14 13.79 13.51
CA ILE A 263 -23.08 12.53 12.75
C ILE A 263 -21.75 12.41 12.02
N ALA A 264 -21.30 13.49 11.35
CA ALA A 264 -20.00 13.50 10.69
C ALA A 264 -18.83 13.26 11.67
N GLU A 265 -18.90 13.83 12.87
CA GLU A 265 -17.90 13.56 13.91
C GLU A 265 -17.94 12.10 14.38
N CYS A 266 -19.13 11.55 14.63
CA CYS A 266 -19.31 10.13 14.93
C CYS A 266 -18.75 9.24 13.81
N LYS A 267 -18.99 9.55 12.54
CA LYS A 267 -18.44 8.82 11.39
C LYS A 267 -16.92 8.81 11.39
N VAL A 268 -16.26 9.94 11.62
CA VAL A 268 -14.79 10.02 11.67
C VAL A 268 -14.22 9.13 12.78
N TRP A 269 -14.84 9.13 13.98
CA TRP A 269 -14.42 8.25 15.07
C TRP A 269 -14.76 6.78 14.83
N THR A 270 -15.87 6.47 14.17
CA THR A 270 -16.19 5.12 13.72
C THR A 270 -15.21 4.62 12.66
N TYR A 271 -14.75 5.49 11.75
CA TYR A 271 -13.69 5.19 10.79
C TYR A 271 -12.41 4.80 11.55
N TYR A 272 -11.96 5.57 12.54
CA TYR A 272 -10.80 5.18 13.34
C TYR A 272 -11.03 3.89 14.12
N LEU A 273 -12.22 3.67 14.68
CA LEU A 273 -12.56 2.41 15.33
C LEU A 273 -12.41 1.22 14.38
N SER A 274 -12.81 1.34 13.11
CA SER A 274 -12.62 0.26 12.13
C SER A 274 -11.15 -0.06 11.86
N HIS A 275 -10.24 0.92 11.93
CA HIS A 275 -8.79 0.68 11.82
C HIS A 275 -8.27 -0.09 13.04
N TYR A 276 -8.62 0.37 14.25
CA TYR A 276 -8.25 -0.32 15.48
C TYR A 276 -8.79 -1.75 15.53
N LEU A 277 -10.09 -1.94 15.24
CA LEU A 277 -10.69 -3.27 15.16
C LEU A 277 -10.06 -4.12 14.05
N GLY A 278 -9.72 -3.49 12.93
CA GLY A 278 -9.00 -4.13 11.85
C GLY A 278 -7.65 -4.69 12.31
N TRP A 279 -6.88 -3.96 13.11
CA TRP A 279 -5.63 -4.47 13.66
C TRP A 279 -5.86 -5.59 14.67
N THR A 280 -6.84 -5.44 15.57
CA THR A 280 -7.15 -6.46 16.58
C THR A 280 -7.79 -7.73 16.02
N MET A 281 -8.20 -7.75 14.75
CA MET A 281 -8.63 -8.97 14.05
C MET A 281 -7.45 -9.85 13.58
N LYS A 282 -6.20 -9.38 13.71
CA LYS A 282 -4.99 -10.14 13.42
C LYS A 282 -4.34 -10.61 14.73
N LEU A 283 -3.51 -11.65 14.65
CA LEU A 283 -2.55 -11.93 15.72
C LEU A 283 -1.66 -10.70 15.90
N PRO A 284 -1.33 -10.31 17.14
CA PRO A 284 -1.43 -11.08 18.38
C PRO A 284 -2.75 -11.00 19.19
N TYR A 285 -3.80 -10.36 18.72
CA TYR A 285 -4.94 -10.06 19.60
C TYR A 285 -5.93 -11.22 19.77
N VAL A 286 -6.49 -11.35 20.98
CA VAL A 286 -7.46 -12.37 21.36
C VAL A 286 -8.66 -11.72 22.04
N TYR A 287 -9.85 -12.07 21.56
CA TYR A 287 -11.13 -11.65 22.14
C TYR A 287 -11.56 -12.65 23.21
N GLN A 288 -11.66 -12.19 24.45
CA GLN A 288 -12.15 -12.96 25.59
C GLN A 288 -13.42 -12.32 26.17
N ASP A 289 -14.03 -12.95 27.15
CA ASP A 289 -15.26 -12.44 27.77
C ASP A 289 -15.03 -11.19 28.63
N ASP A 290 -13.80 -10.97 29.08
CA ASP A 290 -13.37 -9.85 29.93
C ASP A 290 -12.71 -8.71 29.16
N GLY A 291 -12.54 -8.84 27.84
CA GLY A 291 -11.95 -7.81 26.99
C GLY A 291 -11.20 -8.34 25.77
N ILE A 292 -10.48 -7.43 25.12
CA ILE A 292 -9.51 -7.70 24.06
C ILE A 292 -8.12 -7.70 24.70
N LYS A 293 -7.36 -8.76 24.47
CA LYS A 293 -6.00 -8.91 25.00
C LYS A 293 -4.99 -9.05 23.88
N GLU A 294 -3.87 -8.37 24.00
CA GLU A 294 -2.70 -8.54 23.15
C GLU A 294 -1.84 -9.70 23.67
N MET A 295 -1.45 -10.62 22.80
CA MET A 295 -0.63 -11.78 23.14
C MET A 295 0.82 -11.62 22.66
N TRP A 296 1.78 -11.47 23.57
CA TRP A 296 3.19 -11.60 23.19
C TRP A 296 3.81 -12.86 23.78
N MET A 297 4.93 -13.25 23.18
CA MET A 297 5.75 -14.37 23.61
C MET A 297 7.02 -13.80 24.24
N GLN A 298 7.32 -14.19 25.47
CA GLN A 298 8.63 -13.96 26.10
C GLN A 298 9.27 -15.33 26.32
N GLY A 299 10.21 -15.69 25.44
CA GLY A 299 10.66 -17.08 25.33
C GLY A 299 9.54 -18.00 24.84
N THR A 300 9.24 -19.06 25.58
CA THR A 300 8.12 -19.98 25.34
C THR A 300 6.85 -19.61 26.09
N GLU A 301 6.93 -18.67 27.03
CA GLU A 301 5.77 -18.23 27.82
C GLU A 301 4.90 -17.25 27.04
N LYS A 302 3.60 -17.50 27.12
CA LYS A 302 2.57 -16.67 26.50
C LYS A 302 2.04 -15.70 27.55
N HIS A 303 2.27 -14.42 27.32
CA HIS A 303 1.71 -13.35 28.15
C HIS A 303 0.52 -12.70 27.44
N LEU A 304 -0.44 -12.23 28.24
CA LEU A 304 -1.61 -11.50 27.75
C LEU A 304 -1.68 -10.15 28.46
N LYS A 305 -1.68 -9.05 27.70
CA LYS A 305 -1.96 -7.70 28.22
C LYS A 305 -3.33 -7.26 27.80
N MET A 306 -4.04 -6.64 28.72
CA MET A 306 -5.33 -6.03 28.41
C MET A 306 -5.11 -4.87 27.44
N TYR A 307 -5.69 -5.00 26.24
CA TYR A 307 -5.73 -3.95 25.24
C TYR A 307 -6.96 -3.07 25.44
N LEU A 308 -8.14 -3.69 25.54
CA LEU A 308 -9.40 -3.04 25.90
C LEU A 308 -10.17 -3.92 26.89
N SER A 309 -10.54 -3.38 28.04
CA SER A 309 -11.37 -4.11 29.00
C SER A 309 -12.80 -4.29 28.49
N LEU A 310 -13.57 -5.19 29.11
CA LEU A 310 -15.01 -5.32 28.87
C LEU A 310 -15.74 -3.98 29.03
N GLN A 311 -15.38 -3.20 30.05
CA GLN A 311 -15.98 -1.87 30.28
C GLN A 311 -15.63 -0.89 29.16
N ASP A 312 -14.38 -0.90 28.67
CA ASP A 312 -13.97 -0.06 27.55
C ASP A 312 -14.75 -0.41 26.28
N CYS A 313 -14.88 -1.72 25.98
CA CYS A 313 -15.64 -2.20 24.83
C CYS A 313 -17.12 -1.81 24.93
N ALA A 314 -17.73 -1.98 26.10
CA ALA A 314 -19.11 -1.59 26.35
C ALA A 314 -19.31 -0.08 26.21
N SER A 315 -18.39 0.73 26.74
CA SER A 315 -18.40 2.19 26.63
C SER A 315 -18.27 2.68 25.18
N ILE A 316 -17.42 2.06 24.36
CA ILE A 316 -17.36 2.33 22.91
C ILE A 316 -18.68 1.93 22.24
N GLY A 317 -19.19 0.76 22.63
CA GLY A 317 -20.41 0.17 22.10
C GLY A 317 -21.69 0.98 22.30
N GLN A 318 -21.74 1.80 23.35
CA GLN A 318 -22.86 2.72 23.62
C GLN A 318 -23.16 3.66 22.44
N LEU A 319 -22.19 3.98 21.57
CA LEU A 319 -22.45 4.79 20.39
C LEU A 319 -23.38 4.10 19.38
N TYR A 320 -23.36 2.77 19.33
CA TYR A 320 -24.08 1.95 18.35
C TYR A 320 -25.28 1.20 18.94
N ASP A 321 -25.34 1.10 20.27
CA ASP A 321 -26.42 0.41 20.96
C ASP A 321 -27.75 1.15 20.82
N HIS A 322 -28.75 0.43 20.34
CA HIS A 322 -30.11 0.92 20.13
C HIS A 322 -31.16 0.07 20.87
N CYS A 323 -30.73 -0.93 21.66
CA CYS A 323 -31.61 -1.90 22.30
C CYS A 323 -31.82 -1.66 23.79
N GLN A 324 -30.86 -1.07 24.50
CA GLN A 324 -30.88 -1.07 25.98
C GLN A 324 -31.69 0.05 26.64
N ASN A 325 -32.07 1.09 25.90
CA ASN A 325 -32.76 2.24 26.50
C ASN A 325 -34.14 2.45 25.88
N ALA A 326 -35.18 2.19 26.67
CA ALA A 326 -36.59 2.37 26.30
C ALA A 326 -36.93 3.82 25.90
N GLN A 327 -36.05 4.78 26.21
CA GLN A 327 -36.22 6.20 25.92
C GLN A 327 -35.62 6.66 24.58
N ILE A 328 -34.98 5.78 23.80
CA ILE A 328 -34.39 6.15 22.51
C ILE A 328 -35.50 6.43 21.48
N THR A 329 -35.46 7.62 20.89
CA THR A 329 -36.39 8.03 19.81
C THR A 329 -36.14 7.20 18.54
N ASP A 330 -37.16 7.04 17.67
CA ASP A 330 -36.99 6.32 16.40
C ASP A 330 -35.89 6.94 15.51
N LYS A 331 -35.78 8.27 15.53
CA LYS A 331 -34.71 9.01 14.82
C LYS A 331 -33.33 8.65 15.36
N GLU A 332 -33.15 8.61 16.68
CA GLU A 332 -31.89 8.21 17.29
C GLU A 332 -31.55 6.75 17.02
N ARG A 333 -32.54 5.86 17.07
CA ARG A 333 -32.37 4.44 16.71
C ARG A 333 -31.81 4.30 15.29
N LYS A 334 -32.41 4.95 14.30
CA LYS A 334 -31.97 4.92 12.90
C LYS A 334 -30.55 5.47 12.72
N LEU A 335 -30.20 6.55 13.42
CA LEU A 335 -28.84 7.11 13.39
C LEU A 335 -27.80 6.14 13.97
N ARG A 336 -28.10 5.51 15.11
CA ARG A 336 -27.19 4.52 15.73
C ARG A 336 -27.06 3.25 14.89
N GLN A 337 -28.15 2.79 14.26
CA GLN A 337 -28.14 1.68 13.30
C GLN A 337 -27.32 2.02 12.06
N GLY A 338 -27.47 3.23 11.52
CA GLY A 338 -26.67 3.73 10.41
C GLY A 338 -25.19 3.83 10.73
N LEU A 339 -24.82 4.25 11.96
CA LEU A 339 -23.42 4.19 12.44
C LEU A 339 -22.90 2.75 12.54
N GLY A 340 -23.72 1.79 12.96
CA GLY A 340 -23.37 0.37 12.95
C GLY A 340 -23.12 -0.16 11.53
N TYR A 341 -23.96 0.23 10.57
CA TYR A 341 -23.76 -0.08 9.15
C TYR A 341 -22.51 0.61 8.57
N TYR A 342 -22.22 1.85 8.97
CA TYR A 342 -21.00 2.56 8.60
C TYR A 342 -19.75 1.82 9.09
N LEU A 343 -19.74 1.37 10.35
CA LEU A 343 -18.65 0.57 10.92
C LEU A 343 -18.43 -0.72 10.12
N LEU A 344 -19.50 -1.40 9.72
CA LEU A 344 -19.40 -2.58 8.86
C LEU A 344 -18.78 -2.26 7.51
N THR A 345 -19.25 -1.20 6.88
CA THR A 345 -18.80 -0.81 5.54
C THR A 345 -17.31 -0.47 5.54
N GLU A 346 -16.84 0.30 6.52
CA GLU A 346 -15.40 0.60 6.68
C GLU A 346 -14.59 -0.65 7.02
N LEU A 347 -15.06 -1.49 7.96
CA LEU A 347 -14.35 -2.71 8.31
C LEU A 347 -14.33 -3.72 7.15
N TRP A 348 -15.39 -3.77 6.32
CA TRP A 348 -15.48 -4.61 5.13
C TRP A 348 -14.46 -4.20 4.06
N LYS A 349 -14.25 -2.89 3.85
CA LYS A 349 -13.18 -2.43 2.94
C LYS A 349 -11.82 -2.97 3.34
N HIS A 350 -11.53 -3.04 4.63
CA HIS A 350 -10.24 -3.50 5.16
C HIS A 350 -10.13 -5.01 5.33
N LYS A 351 -11.24 -5.70 5.66
CA LYS A 351 -11.25 -7.12 6.08
C LYS A 351 -12.13 -8.02 5.25
N GLY A 352 -12.81 -7.48 4.24
CA GLY A 352 -13.78 -8.19 3.41
C GLY A 352 -14.93 -8.76 4.24
N SER A 353 -15.40 -9.94 3.84
CA SER A 353 -16.53 -10.62 4.45
C SER A 353 -16.33 -11.00 5.92
N ARG A 354 -15.07 -11.07 6.39
CA ARG A 354 -14.76 -11.30 7.81
C ARG A 354 -15.35 -10.25 8.74
N ALA A 355 -15.55 -9.02 8.24
CA ALA A 355 -16.19 -7.95 9.00
C ALA A 355 -17.59 -8.34 9.48
N VAL A 356 -18.39 -8.99 8.63
CA VAL A 356 -19.75 -9.44 8.97
C VAL A 356 -19.74 -10.47 10.07
N TRP A 357 -18.89 -11.50 9.96
CA TRP A 357 -18.77 -12.53 10.98
C TRP A 357 -18.39 -11.95 12.33
N TYR A 358 -17.44 -11.05 12.30
CA TYR A 358 -16.90 -10.45 13.49
C TYR A 358 -17.95 -9.57 14.19
N LEU A 359 -18.60 -8.66 13.47
CA LEU A 359 -19.61 -7.73 14.01
C LEU A 359 -20.98 -8.38 14.31
N SER A 360 -21.25 -9.55 13.75
CA SER A 360 -22.46 -10.34 14.08
C SER A 360 -22.22 -11.43 15.12
N SER A 361 -20.99 -11.58 15.62
CA SER A 361 -20.68 -12.63 16.59
C SER A 361 -21.28 -12.35 17.97
N ILE A 362 -21.70 -13.41 18.66
CA ILE A 362 -22.20 -13.33 20.05
C ILE A 362 -21.14 -12.73 20.98
N ARG A 363 -19.85 -13.06 20.75
CA ARG A 363 -18.75 -12.52 21.54
C ARG A 363 -18.60 -11.01 21.35
N PHE A 364 -18.68 -10.52 20.12
CA PHE A 364 -18.69 -9.08 19.84
C PHE A 364 -19.88 -8.40 20.51
N LYS A 365 -21.08 -8.99 20.39
CA LYS A 365 -22.29 -8.50 21.08
C LYS A 365 -22.13 -8.42 22.59
N LYS A 366 -21.50 -9.42 23.20
CA LYS A 366 -21.25 -9.46 24.65
C LYS A 366 -20.27 -8.37 25.08
N LEU A 367 -19.22 -8.13 24.30
CA LEU A 367 -18.19 -7.14 24.60
C LEU A 367 -18.66 -5.71 24.38
N PHE A 368 -19.28 -5.43 23.24
CA PHE A 368 -19.66 -4.07 22.83
C PHE A 368 -21.13 -3.75 23.10
N GLY A 369 -21.95 -4.69 23.57
CA GLY A 369 -23.38 -4.46 23.81
C GLY A 369 -24.24 -4.30 22.55
N PHE A 370 -23.63 -4.25 21.36
CA PHE A 370 -24.33 -4.21 20.07
C PHE A 370 -23.77 -5.26 19.10
N ALA A 371 -24.59 -5.64 18.13
CA ALA A 371 -24.17 -6.46 17.00
C ALA A 371 -25.01 -6.12 15.80
N ILE A 372 -24.44 -6.38 14.62
CA ILE A 372 -25.16 -6.20 13.36
C ILE A 372 -26.07 -7.40 13.16
N GLN A 373 -27.37 -7.13 13.12
CA GLN A 373 -28.40 -8.17 13.01
C GLN A 373 -28.97 -8.22 11.61
N MET A 374 -29.34 -9.41 11.15
CA MET A 374 -30.27 -9.55 10.04
C MET A 374 -31.68 -9.51 10.60
N GLU A 375 -32.54 -8.65 10.07
CA GLU A 375 -33.94 -8.53 10.51
C GLU A 375 -34.80 -9.74 10.13
N LEU A 376 -34.30 -10.59 9.22
CA LEU A 376 -34.94 -11.84 8.86
C LEU A 376 -34.81 -12.81 10.04
N GLY A 377 -35.92 -13.14 10.70
CA GLY A 377 -36.05 -14.05 11.86
C GLY A 377 -35.60 -15.50 11.62
N ILE A 378 -34.50 -15.69 10.92
CA ILE A 378 -33.81 -16.94 10.68
C ILE A 378 -32.99 -17.24 11.93
N VAL A 379 -33.44 -18.24 12.69
CA VAL A 379 -32.78 -18.76 13.88
C VAL A 379 -31.36 -19.21 13.54
N GLU A 380 -30.37 -18.66 14.24
CA GLU A 380 -28.94 -18.87 13.98
C GLU A 380 -28.46 -20.27 14.37
N ALA A 381 -27.93 -21.02 13.41
CA ALA A 381 -27.01 -22.11 13.71
C ALA A 381 -25.61 -21.53 14.00
N HIS A 382 -25.01 -21.86 15.14
CA HIS A 382 -23.66 -21.44 15.51
C HIS A 382 -22.65 -21.99 14.48
N ARG A 383 -21.98 -21.10 13.74
CA ARG A 383 -20.93 -21.47 12.77
C ARG A 383 -19.54 -21.09 13.29
N VAL A 384 -18.54 -21.88 12.89
CA VAL A 384 -17.13 -21.67 13.20
C VAL A 384 -16.61 -20.47 12.40
N THR A 385 -16.10 -19.45 13.10
CA THR A 385 -15.67 -18.15 12.57
C THR A 385 -14.49 -18.19 11.60
N ASN A 386 -13.80 -19.34 11.47
CA ASN A 386 -12.56 -19.46 10.70
C ASN A 386 -12.73 -20.23 9.38
N THR A 387 -13.96 -20.44 8.91
CA THR A 387 -14.19 -21.08 7.62
C THR A 387 -14.24 -20.04 6.50
N PRO A 388 -13.53 -20.25 5.38
CA PRO A 388 -13.69 -19.43 4.18
C PRO A 388 -15.16 -19.37 3.76
N CYS A 389 -15.63 -18.16 3.51
CA CYS A 389 -17.04 -17.89 3.28
C CYS A 389 -17.46 -18.13 1.82
N ASP A 390 -16.46 -18.11 0.94
CA ASP A 390 -16.62 -18.26 -0.49
C ASP A 390 -16.14 -19.65 -0.94
N ASN A 391 -16.91 -20.25 -1.84
CA ASN A 391 -16.46 -21.36 -2.65
C ASN A 391 -16.01 -20.79 -3.99
N ILE A 392 -14.75 -20.35 -4.04
CA ILE A 392 -14.18 -19.65 -5.20
C ILE A 392 -14.23 -20.47 -6.48
N PHE A 393 -14.23 -21.80 -6.37
CA PHE A 393 -14.36 -22.67 -7.53
C PHE A 393 -15.74 -22.67 -8.17
N ARG A 394 -16.76 -22.06 -7.54
CA ARG A 394 -18.05 -21.81 -8.19
C ARG A 394 -17.93 -20.86 -9.38
N LEU A 395 -16.82 -20.14 -9.54
CA LEU A 395 -16.56 -19.41 -10.78
C LEU A 395 -16.67 -20.30 -12.03
N LEU A 396 -16.38 -21.60 -11.89
CA LEU A 396 -16.54 -22.57 -12.98
C LEU A 396 -18.02 -22.79 -13.36
N GLU A 397 -18.99 -22.53 -12.48
CA GLU A 397 -20.43 -22.54 -12.81
C GLU A 397 -20.82 -21.39 -13.76
N TYR A 398 -20.02 -20.32 -13.81
CA TYR A 398 -20.34 -19.10 -14.58
C TYR A 398 -19.47 -18.94 -15.83
N CYS A 399 -18.93 -20.05 -16.36
CA CYS A 399 -18.27 -20.04 -17.66
C CYS A 399 -19.28 -19.64 -18.74
N GLN A 400 -18.88 -18.78 -19.70
CA GLN A 400 -19.72 -18.46 -20.86
C GLN A 400 -20.01 -19.69 -21.75
N ASP A 401 -19.24 -20.77 -21.56
CA ASP A 401 -19.42 -22.07 -22.16
C ASP A 401 -20.34 -22.95 -21.29
N GLN A 402 -21.54 -23.24 -21.79
CA GLN A 402 -22.54 -24.10 -21.12
C GLN A 402 -21.99 -25.49 -20.78
N THR A 403 -21.05 -26.01 -21.58
CA THR A 403 -20.50 -27.36 -21.35
C THR A 403 -19.60 -27.43 -20.12
N LEU A 404 -18.91 -26.34 -19.77
CA LEU A 404 -18.05 -26.29 -18.58
C LEU A 404 -18.88 -26.22 -17.28
N ASP A 405 -20.01 -25.49 -17.29
CA ASP A 405 -20.94 -25.43 -16.16
C ASP A 405 -21.51 -26.82 -15.85
N GLU A 406 -22.02 -27.52 -16.87
CA GLU A 406 -22.51 -28.90 -16.73
C GLU A 406 -21.45 -29.82 -16.10
N LYS A 407 -20.19 -29.71 -16.53
CA LYS A 407 -19.08 -30.53 -16.04
C LYS A 407 -18.70 -30.22 -14.59
N TYR A 408 -18.84 -28.98 -14.15
CA TYR A 408 -18.67 -28.63 -12.74
C TYR A 408 -19.75 -29.26 -11.86
N ILE A 409 -21.01 -29.16 -12.26
CA ILE A 409 -22.14 -29.76 -11.54
C ILE A 409 -22.01 -31.29 -11.52
N GLU A 410 -21.71 -31.91 -12.66
CA GLU A 410 -21.43 -33.35 -12.75
C GLU A 410 -20.31 -33.76 -11.79
N MET A 411 -19.23 -32.98 -11.70
CA MET A 411 -18.13 -33.28 -10.79
C MET A 411 -18.56 -33.25 -9.32
N GLN A 412 -19.36 -32.27 -8.91
CA GLN A 412 -19.93 -32.23 -7.57
C GLN A 412 -20.81 -33.45 -7.30
N GLN A 413 -21.59 -33.91 -8.29
CA GLN A 413 -22.41 -35.11 -8.20
C GLN A 413 -21.55 -36.36 -8.08
N VAL A 414 -20.48 -36.50 -8.87
CA VAL A 414 -19.51 -37.61 -8.81
C VAL A 414 -18.93 -37.72 -7.40
N PHE A 415 -18.47 -36.59 -6.85
CA PHE A 415 -17.89 -36.51 -5.51
C PHE A 415 -18.93 -36.77 -4.41
N THR A 416 -20.16 -36.28 -4.57
CA THR A 416 -21.26 -36.54 -3.63
C THR A 416 -21.67 -38.02 -3.63
N ALA A 417 -21.82 -38.61 -4.81
CA ALA A 417 -22.12 -40.03 -4.98
C ALA A 417 -20.99 -40.89 -4.42
N ALA A 418 -19.74 -40.47 -4.60
CA ALA A 418 -18.60 -41.16 -4.04
C ALA A 418 -18.56 -41.18 -2.52
N LEU A 419 -18.91 -40.07 -1.86
CA LEU A 419 -19.07 -40.04 -0.42
C LEU A 419 -20.16 -41.03 0.07
N GLN A 420 -21.20 -41.24 -0.73
CA GLN A 420 -22.28 -42.17 -0.41
C GLN A 420 -21.89 -43.64 -0.66
N LEU A 421 -21.24 -43.90 -1.79
CA LEU A 421 -20.94 -45.25 -2.29
C LEU A 421 -19.57 -45.78 -1.86
N ASN A 422 -18.75 -44.94 -1.25
CA ASN A 422 -17.33 -45.19 -1.00
C ASN A 422 -16.52 -45.57 -2.25
N GLN A 423 -16.95 -45.11 -3.42
CA GLN A 423 -16.30 -45.35 -4.72
C GLN A 423 -16.51 -44.15 -5.62
N ILE A 424 -15.45 -43.58 -6.18
CA ILE A 424 -15.55 -42.53 -7.21
C ILE A 424 -15.60 -43.21 -8.58
N ASN A 425 -16.73 -43.08 -9.26
CA ASN A 425 -16.87 -43.47 -10.66
C ASN A 425 -16.77 -42.22 -11.54
N TRP A 426 -15.67 -42.07 -12.28
CA TRP A 426 -15.44 -40.92 -13.15
C TRP A 426 -15.08 -41.38 -14.57
N PRO A 427 -16.08 -41.69 -15.42
CA PRO A 427 -15.86 -42.39 -16.69
C PRO A 427 -15.35 -41.49 -17.83
N TRP A 428 -15.27 -40.17 -17.65
CA TRP A 428 -15.00 -39.19 -18.72
C TRP A 428 -13.79 -38.29 -18.43
N PHE A 429 -12.77 -38.79 -17.72
CA PHE A 429 -11.60 -37.98 -17.37
C PHE A 429 -10.88 -37.41 -18.62
N GLU A 430 -10.80 -36.07 -18.70
CA GLU A 430 -9.97 -35.35 -19.67
C GLU A 430 -9.12 -34.31 -18.94
N ARG A 431 -7.95 -33.99 -19.50
CA ARG A 431 -7.00 -33.01 -18.94
C ARG A 431 -7.67 -31.68 -18.59
N ARG A 432 -8.51 -31.14 -19.48
CA ARG A 432 -9.23 -29.87 -19.27
C ARG A 432 -10.14 -29.85 -18.03
N TYR A 433 -10.46 -31.01 -17.46
CA TYR A 433 -11.29 -31.14 -16.26
C TYR A 433 -10.50 -31.31 -14.95
N ILE A 434 -9.16 -31.23 -14.97
CA ILE A 434 -8.35 -31.24 -13.73
C ILE A 434 -8.76 -30.12 -12.75
N ILE A 435 -9.05 -28.91 -13.24
CA ILE A 435 -9.52 -27.80 -12.40
C ILE A 435 -10.89 -28.09 -11.76
N HIS A 436 -11.79 -28.72 -12.51
CA HIS A 436 -13.11 -29.16 -12.02
C HIS A 436 -12.95 -30.23 -10.93
N PHE A 437 -12.00 -31.14 -11.12
CA PHE A 437 -11.67 -32.14 -10.12
C PHE A 437 -11.15 -31.53 -8.81
N ILE A 438 -10.19 -30.60 -8.90
CA ILE A 438 -9.68 -29.88 -7.73
C ILE A 438 -10.83 -29.15 -7.04
N ALA A 439 -11.70 -28.51 -7.81
CA ALA A 439 -12.89 -27.85 -7.28
C ALA A 439 -13.84 -28.81 -6.55
N GLY A 440 -14.16 -29.95 -7.16
CA GLY A 440 -14.98 -31.01 -6.56
C GLY A 440 -14.38 -31.54 -5.27
N PHE A 441 -13.05 -31.68 -5.21
CA PHE A 441 -12.35 -32.07 -4.00
C PHE A 441 -12.50 -31.05 -2.87
N PHE A 442 -12.26 -29.76 -3.14
CA PHE A 442 -12.45 -28.70 -2.14
C PHE A 442 -13.91 -28.60 -1.68
N PHE A 443 -14.88 -28.82 -2.59
CA PHE A 443 -16.30 -28.93 -2.24
C PHE A 443 -16.56 -30.11 -1.31
N CYS A 444 -16.05 -31.30 -1.63
CA CYS A 444 -16.19 -32.49 -0.81
C CYS A 444 -15.59 -32.32 0.58
N ALA A 445 -14.37 -31.78 0.67
CA ALA A 445 -13.73 -31.50 1.96
C ALA A 445 -14.60 -30.57 2.83
N HIS A 446 -15.20 -29.54 2.23
CA HIS A 446 -16.12 -28.63 2.92
C HIS A 446 -17.41 -29.30 3.39
N VAL A 447 -18.01 -30.16 2.57
CA VAL A 447 -19.21 -30.94 2.93
C VAL A 447 -18.90 -31.91 4.08
N CYS A 448 -17.79 -32.65 4.01
CA CYS A 448 -17.36 -33.55 5.06
C CYS A 448 -17.19 -32.83 6.40
N ILE A 449 -16.54 -31.65 6.40
CA ILE A 449 -16.38 -30.84 7.61
C ILE A 449 -17.74 -30.45 8.21
N ARG A 450 -18.70 -29.99 7.38
CA ARG A 450 -20.04 -29.62 7.86
C ARG A 450 -20.81 -30.80 8.43
N VAL A 451 -20.73 -31.96 7.79
CA VAL A 451 -21.39 -33.19 8.26
C VAL A 451 -20.79 -33.63 9.59
N CYS A 452 -19.47 -33.62 9.74
CA CYS A 452 -18.81 -33.91 11.01
C CYS A 452 -19.27 -32.95 12.12
N VAL A 453 -19.28 -31.64 11.87
CA VAL A 453 -19.73 -30.65 12.87
C VAL A 453 -21.19 -30.87 13.27
N ARG A 454 -22.08 -31.22 12.33
CA ARG A 454 -23.51 -31.44 12.59
C ARG A 454 -23.80 -32.75 13.32
N ILE A 455 -23.16 -33.86 12.92
CA ILE A 455 -23.41 -35.20 13.49
C ILE A 455 -22.93 -35.26 14.95
N TYR A 456 -21.77 -34.67 15.24
CA TYR A 456 -21.19 -34.79 16.57
C TYR A 456 -21.76 -33.76 17.56
N GLY A 457 -22.63 -32.83 17.17
CA GLY A 457 -23.38 -31.95 18.09
C GLY A 457 -22.52 -31.11 19.05
N LEU A 458 -21.20 -31.06 18.87
CA LEU A 458 -20.25 -30.46 19.80
C LEU A 458 -20.02 -28.99 19.45
N ILE A 459 -20.94 -28.15 19.91
CA ILE A 459 -20.89 -26.70 19.68
C ILE A 459 -20.21 -25.93 20.83
N ASN A 460 -20.03 -26.49 22.04
CA ASN A 460 -19.55 -25.71 23.19
C ASN A 460 -18.24 -26.13 23.86
N THR A 461 -17.57 -27.19 23.39
CA THR A 461 -16.22 -27.53 23.85
C THR A 461 -15.44 -28.11 22.69
N THR A 462 -14.64 -27.28 22.02
CA THR A 462 -13.64 -27.67 21.00
C THR A 462 -12.47 -28.49 21.60
N LEU A 463 -12.73 -29.33 22.61
CA LEU A 463 -11.73 -30.09 23.35
C LEU A 463 -11.84 -31.62 23.18
N GLY A 464 -12.90 -32.16 22.55
CA GLY A 464 -13.24 -33.60 22.72
C GLY A 464 -13.38 -34.52 21.48
N VAL A 465 -13.65 -34.04 20.26
CA VAL A 465 -14.16 -34.94 19.19
C VAL A 465 -13.08 -35.65 18.37
N PHE A 466 -11.93 -35.04 18.10
CA PHE A 466 -10.95 -35.68 17.20
C PHE A 466 -10.21 -36.87 17.83
N ASN A 467 -10.19 -36.97 19.16
CA ASN A 467 -9.73 -38.17 19.86
C ASN A 467 -10.72 -39.35 19.69
N GLU A 468 -12.04 -39.10 19.57
CA GLU A 468 -13.01 -40.19 19.35
C GLU A 468 -13.10 -40.66 17.88
N LEU A 469 -12.88 -39.78 16.90
CA LEU A 469 -12.80 -40.15 15.47
C LEU A 469 -11.55 -40.98 15.12
N TYR A 470 -10.50 -40.87 15.93
CA TYR A 470 -9.30 -41.71 15.83
C TYR A 470 -9.47 -43.07 16.53
N ILE A 471 -10.36 -43.15 17.53
CA ILE A 471 -10.65 -44.38 18.28
C ILE A 471 -11.74 -45.22 17.59
N ASN A 472 -12.58 -44.63 16.73
CA ASN A 472 -13.58 -45.38 15.98
C ASN A 472 -13.01 -45.92 14.65
N LYS A 473 -12.97 -47.25 14.50
CA LYS A 473 -12.41 -48.02 13.37
C LYS A 473 -12.98 -47.69 11.97
N SER A 474 -13.95 -46.78 11.85
CA SER A 474 -14.63 -46.42 10.61
C SER A 474 -13.91 -45.34 9.77
N SER A 475 -12.99 -44.56 10.33
CA SER A 475 -12.24 -43.49 9.62
C SER A 475 -11.21 -44.02 8.61
N GLY A 476 -10.72 -45.25 8.81
CA GLY A 476 -9.83 -45.94 7.86
C GLY A 476 -10.48 -46.14 6.48
N LYS A 477 -11.81 -46.30 6.40
CA LYS A 477 -12.52 -46.52 5.13
C LYS A 477 -12.50 -45.30 4.22
N TYR A 478 -12.59 -44.08 4.78
CA TYR A 478 -12.54 -42.85 3.99
C TYR A 478 -11.13 -42.57 3.47
N LEU A 479 -10.10 -42.78 4.30
CA LEU A 479 -8.72 -42.64 3.88
C LEU A 479 -8.37 -43.66 2.78
N GLU A 480 -8.85 -44.90 2.94
CA GLU A 480 -8.65 -45.96 1.97
C GLU A 480 -9.43 -45.71 0.66
N MET A 481 -10.65 -45.18 0.74
CA MET A 481 -11.42 -44.72 -0.43
C MET A 481 -10.65 -43.66 -1.20
N ILE A 482 -10.17 -42.64 -0.49
CA ILE A 482 -9.41 -41.53 -1.07
C ILE A 482 -8.11 -42.08 -1.69
N LYS A 483 -7.35 -42.92 -0.99
CA LYS A 483 -6.14 -43.58 -1.53
C LYS A 483 -6.43 -44.43 -2.77
N ASN A 484 -7.45 -45.27 -2.74
CA ASN A 484 -7.84 -46.15 -3.86
C ASN A 484 -8.28 -45.33 -5.08
N PHE A 485 -8.99 -44.23 -4.82
CA PHE A 485 -9.39 -43.30 -5.86
C PHE A 485 -8.19 -42.61 -6.50
N PHE A 486 -7.29 -42.05 -5.71
CA PHE A 486 -6.09 -41.42 -6.25
C PHE A 486 -5.22 -42.43 -6.99
N GLY A 487 -5.10 -43.65 -6.49
CA GLY A 487 -4.49 -44.76 -7.20
C GLY A 487 -5.14 -45.06 -8.57
N SER A 488 -6.44 -44.78 -8.72
CA SER A 488 -7.17 -44.92 -10.00
C SER A 488 -6.93 -43.74 -10.93
N ILE A 489 -7.00 -42.48 -10.47
CA ILE A 489 -6.65 -41.30 -11.29
C ILE A 489 -5.21 -41.42 -11.82
N ILE A 490 -4.30 -41.80 -10.95
CA ILE A 490 -2.89 -42.02 -11.28
C ILE A 490 -2.77 -43.02 -12.44
N LYS A 491 -3.61 -44.05 -12.53
CA LYS A 491 -3.58 -44.99 -13.67
C LYS A 491 -4.04 -44.37 -15.00
N TYR A 492 -4.87 -43.32 -14.99
CA TYR A 492 -5.42 -42.69 -16.19
C TYR A 492 -4.62 -41.48 -16.70
N LEU A 493 -3.78 -40.85 -15.87
CA LEU A 493 -2.93 -39.72 -16.28
C LEU A 493 -1.81 -40.01 -17.33
N PRO A 494 -1.21 -41.21 -17.47
CA PRO A 494 0.03 -41.39 -18.23
C PRO A 494 -0.06 -41.18 -19.75
N ASP A 495 -1.21 -41.41 -20.38
CA ASP A 495 -1.28 -41.55 -21.85
C ASP A 495 -1.28 -40.22 -22.63
N THR A 496 -1.27 -39.07 -21.94
CA THR A 496 -1.47 -37.74 -22.58
C THR A 496 -0.43 -36.68 -22.24
N LEU A 497 0.64 -37.02 -21.50
CA LEU A 497 1.61 -36.05 -20.97
C LEU A 497 3.03 -36.34 -21.47
N GLU A 498 3.74 -35.30 -21.93
CA GLU A 498 5.17 -35.36 -22.22
C GLU A 498 5.97 -35.61 -20.93
N ASN A 499 6.77 -36.68 -20.92
CA ASN A 499 7.53 -37.16 -19.75
C ASN A 499 6.62 -37.66 -18.60
N PRO A 500 5.84 -38.73 -18.87
CA PRO A 500 4.75 -39.17 -18.01
C PRO A 500 5.24 -39.56 -16.62
N GLU A 501 6.42 -40.19 -16.47
CA GLU A 501 6.90 -40.66 -15.16
C GLU A 501 7.07 -39.53 -14.14
N ARG A 502 7.73 -38.43 -14.51
CA ARG A 502 8.00 -37.31 -13.58
C ARG A 502 6.75 -36.50 -13.28
N CYS A 503 5.89 -36.31 -14.28
CA CYS A 503 4.61 -35.61 -14.10
C CYS A 503 3.65 -36.44 -13.25
N HIS A 504 3.53 -37.73 -13.54
CA HIS A 504 2.73 -38.70 -12.80
C HIS A 504 3.13 -38.73 -11.34
N ASP A 505 4.42 -38.79 -11.05
CA ASP A 505 4.95 -38.78 -9.71
C ASP A 505 4.68 -37.49 -8.94
N ARG A 506 4.71 -36.34 -9.61
CA ARG A 506 4.44 -35.03 -9.00
C ARG A 506 2.95 -34.79 -8.82
N VAL A 507 2.12 -35.14 -9.78
CA VAL A 507 0.66 -35.08 -9.64
C VAL A 507 0.24 -36.07 -8.55
N LYS A 508 0.78 -37.29 -8.53
CA LYS A 508 0.59 -38.26 -7.45
C LYS A 508 1.00 -37.69 -6.10
N TYR A 509 2.17 -37.04 -6.02
CA TYR A 509 2.63 -36.41 -4.79
C TYR A 509 1.72 -35.26 -4.37
N LEU A 510 1.36 -34.36 -5.28
CA LEU A 510 0.51 -33.22 -5.01
C LEU A 510 -0.90 -33.63 -4.64
N LEU A 511 -1.45 -34.65 -5.29
CA LEU A 511 -2.71 -35.26 -4.89
C LEU A 511 -2.57 -35.92 -3.52
N SER A 512 -1.44 -36.60 -3.23
CA SER A 512 -1.15 -37.11 -1.88
C SER A 512 -1.02 -36.00 -0.83
N GLN A 513 -0.47 -34.85 -1.21
CA GLN A 513 -0.42 -33.65 -0.39
C GLN A 513 -1.78 -32.97 -0.28
N LEU A 514 -2.63 -33.02 -1.29
CA LEU A 514 -4.00 -32.49 -1.24
C LEU A 514 -4.82 -33.32 -0.24
N ILE A 515 -4.66 -34.65 -0.27
CA ILE A 515 -5.19 -35.57 0.74
C ILE A 515 -4.63 -35.21 2.11
N ALA A 516 -3.31 -35.07 2.24
CA ALA A 516 -2.67 -34.70 3.49
C ALA A 516 -3.05 -33.28 3.96
N LEU A 517 -3.25 -32.30 3.10
CA LEU A 517 -3.61 -30.93 3.46
C LEU A 517 -5.09 -30.87 3.88
N SER A 518 -5.98 -31.57 3.17
CA SER A 518 -7.39 -31.68 3.56
C SER A 518 -7.62 -32.45 4.85
N PHE A 519 -6.77 -33.44 5.12
CA PHE A 519 -6.93 -34.38 6.22
C PHE A 519 -6.02 -34.00 7.40
N PHE A 520 -4.71 -33.87 7.18
CA PHE A 520 -3.72 -33.44 8.18
C PHE A 520 -3.65 -31.94 8.42
N GLN A 521 -3.85 -30.99 7.50
CA GLN A 521 -3.77 -29.56 7.89
C GLN A 521 -4.97 -29.17 8.77
N LEU A 522 -6.14 -29.75 8.52
CA LEU A 522 -7.33 -29.58 9.36
C LEU A 522 -7.18 -30.27 10.73
N ILE A 523 -6.58 -31.46 10.76
CA ILE A 523 -6.32 -32.25 11.98
C ILE A 523 -5.14 -31.67 12.78
N LYS A 524 -4.02 -31.32 12.14
CA LYS A 524 -2.76 -30.84 12.74
C LYS A 524 -2.80 -29.36 13.14
N THR A 525 -3.51 -28.49 12.43
CA THR A 525 -3.76 -27.11 12.93
C THR A 525 -4.66 -27.13 14.17
N PHE A 526 -5.50 -28.16 14.33
CA PHE A 526 -6.34 -28.37 15.52
C PHE A 526 -5.61 -29.16 16.64
N LEU A 527 -4.73 -30.12 16.29
CA LEU A 527 -3.97 -30.97 17.23
C LEU A 527 -2.67 -30.33 17.72
N PHE A 528 -2.02 -29.47 16.94
CA PHE A 528 -0.80 -28.77 17.36
C PHE A 528 -1.10 -27.62 18.34
N LEU A 529 -2.38 -27.27 18.53
CA LEU A 529 -2.81 -26.47 19.68
C LEU A 529 -2.89 -27.28 20.98
N LEU A 530 -2.68 -28.62 20.97
CA LEU A 530 -2.91 -29.46 22.16
C LEU A 530 -1.90 -30.58 22.53
N ALA A 531 -1.03 -31.16 21.68
CA ALA A 531 -0.08 -32.18 22.19
C ALA A 531 1.11 -32.54 21.26
N THR A 532 2.13 -33.13 21.89
CA THR A 532 3.52 -33.50 21.51
C THR A 532 3.76 -34.36 20.24
N GLY A 533 5.04 -34.45 19.82
CA GLY A 533 5.62 -35.05 18.59
C GLY A 533 5.23 -36.51 18.26
N ASP A 534 5.52 -37.08 17.09
CA ASP A 534 6.57 -36.88 16.09
C ASP A 534 5.99 -36.87 14.66
N CYS A 535 6.45 -35.95 13.82
CA CYS A 535 6.20 -35.95 12.36
C CYS A 535 7.21 -34.99 11.73
N ASP A 536 7.99 -35.49 10.77
CA ASP A 536 9.10 -34.79 10.10
C ASP A 536 8.67 -33.68 9.13
N CYS A 537 7.37 -33.42 9.00
CA CYS A 537 6.89 -32.23 8.31
C CYS A 537 6.98 -31.02 9.27
N THR A 538 8.21 -30.52 9.44
CA THR A 538 8.64 -29.46 10.37
C THR A 538 8.21 -28.05 9.96
N VAL A 539 7.92 -27.85 8.67
CA VAL A 539 7.73 -26.51 8.06
C VAL A 539 6.52 -25.74 8.61
N PHE A 540 5.52 -26.45 9.17
CA PHE A 540 4.31 -25.82 9.74
C PHE A 540 4.25 -25.83 11.26
N LYS A 541 5.25 -26.39 11.96
CA LYS A 541 5.24 -26.43 13.43
C LYS A 541 5.41 -25.05 14.06
N ASN A 542 6.02 -24.08 13.35
CA ASN A 542 6.42 -22.80 13.94
C ASN A 542 5.60 -21.58 13.48
N THR A 543 4.77 -21.70 12.44
CA THR A 543 3.91 -20.59 11.97
C THR A 543 2.45 -20.92 12.22
N THR A 544 1.80 -20.17 13.11
CA THR A 544 0.35 -20.22 13.32
C THR A 544 -0.35 -20.02 11.97
N ALA A 545 -0.98 -21.08 11.43
CA ALA A 545 -1.66 -21.02 10.14
C ALA A 545 -2.79 -20.00 10.21
N SER A 546 -2.62 -18.86 9.52
CA SER A 546 -3.64 -17.82 9.43
C SER A 546 -4.68 -18.17 8.36
N LEU A 547 -5.86 -17.56 8.44
CA LEU A 547 -6.89 -17.72 7.40
C LEU A 547 -6.37 -17.21 6.04
N GLU A 548 -5.54 -16.17 6.06
CA GLU A 548 -4.85 -15.62 4.90
C GLU A 548 -3.99 -16.70 4.22
N ASN A 549 -3.23 -17.49 4.99
CA ASN A 549 -2.43 -18.59 4.45
C ASN A 549 -3.32 -19.63 3.75
N VAL A 550 -4.47 -19.98 4.34
CA VAL A 550 -5.43 -20.92 3.73
C VAL A 550 -5.95 -20.38 2.40
N GLN A 551 -6.24 -19.08 2.31
CA GLN A 551 -6.70 -18.47 1.05
C GLN A 551 -5.58 -18.39 0.01
N LEU A 552 -4.34 -18.10 0.41
CA LEU A 552 -3.18 -18.15 -0.49
C LEU A 552 -2.98 -19.56 -1.05
N TYR A 553 -3.16 -20.60 -0.24
CA TYR A 553 -3.13 -21.98 -0.73
C TYR A 553 -4.26 -22.27 -1.72
N ARG A 554 -5.48 -21.81 -1.44
CA ARG A 554 -6.60 -21.95 -2.39
C ARG A 554 -6.31 -21.24 -3.71
N LEU A 555 -5.69 -20.06 -3.66
CA LEU A 555 -5.25 -19.34 -4.85
C LEU A 555 -4.21 -20.15 -5.63
N ALA A 556 -3.21 -20.70 -4.94
CA ALA A 556 -2.17 -21.52 -5.54
C ALA A 556 -2.73 -22.79 -6.21
N TRP A 557 -3.69 -23.46 -5.56
CA TRP A 557 -4.35 -24.64 -6.10
C TRP A 557 -5.30 -24.33 -7.26
N HIS A 558 -6.01 -23.20 -7.20
CA HIS A 558 -6.81 -22.72 -8.32
C HIS A 558 -5.91 -22.49 -9.54
N PHE A 559 -4.79 -21.77 -9.35
CA PHE A 559 -3.87 -21.49 -10.44
C PHE A 559 -3.22 -22.76 -11.00
N LEU A 560 -2.74 -23.65 -10.13
CA LEU A 560 -2.17 -24.93 -10.55
C LEU A 560 -3.19 -25.77 -11.32
N GLY A 561 -4.42 -25.87 -10.83
CA GLY A 561 -5.48 -26.60 -11.51
C GLY A 561 -5.76 -26.06 -12.90
N THR A 562 -5.81 -24.73 -13.05
CA THR A 562 -5.93 -24.07 -14.35
C THR A 562 -4.75 -24.41 -15.26
N VAL A 563 -3.52 -24.28 -14.78
CA VAL A 563 -2.29 -24.54 -15.55
C VAL A 563 -2.20 -25.99 -16.02
N LEU A 564 -2.65 -26.95 -15.20
CA LEU A 564 -2.68 -28.37 -15.57
C LEU A 564 -3.83 -28.70 -16.54
N SER A 565 -4.94 -27.98 -16.46
CA SER A 565 -6.09 -28.16 -17.35
C SER A 565 -5.88 -27.62 -18.76
N LEU A 566 -5.09 -26.57 -18.91
CA LEU A 566 -4.80 -25.95 -20.20
C LEU A 566 -3.71 -26.72 -20.97
N PRO A 567 -3.58 -26.53 -22.29
CA PRO A 567 -2.39 -26.92 -23.06
C PRO A 567 -1.09 -26.39 -22.46
N GLN A 568 0.05 -26.88 -22.94
CA GLN A 568 1.36 -26.47 -22.39
C GLN A 568 1.52 -24.94 -22.44
N SER A 569 1.97 -24.34 -21.34
CA SER A 569 2.21 -22.90 -21.20
C SER A 569 3.53 -22.66 -20.47
N PRO A 570 4.09 -21.43 -20.47
CA PRO A 570 5.27 -21.12 -19.67
C PRO A 570 5.11 -21.49 -18.19
N PHE A 571 3.90 -21.32 -17.63
CA PHE A 571 3.61 -21.70 -16.24
C PHE A 571 3.57 -23.22 -16.04
N SER A 572 3.02 -23.99 -16.98
CA SER A 572 3.05 -25.46 -16.87
C SER A 572 4.48 -25.99 -17.02
N ILE A 573 5.27 -25.41 -17.93
CA ILE A 573 6.69 -25.77 -18.08
C ILE A 573 7.45 -25.46 -16.79
N LEU A 574 7.20 -24.30 -16.18
CA LEU A 574 7.82 -23.92 -14.91
C LEU A 574 7.46 -24.92 -13.80
N PHE A 575 6.19 -25.32 -13.71
CA PHE A 575 5.74 -26.32 -12.76
C PHE A 575 6.41 -27.69 -12.97
N HIS A 576 6.47 -28.17 -14.20
CA HIS A 576 6.99 -29.50 -14.53
C HIS A 576 8.52 -29.58 -14.59
N ASN A 577 9.22 -28.50 -14.92
CA ASN A 577 10.67 -28.49 -14.94
C ASN A 577 11.22 -27.06 -14.81
N PRO A 578 11.35 -26.51 -13.58
CA PRO A 578 11.88 -25.17 -13.39
C PRO A 578 13.26 -24.98 -14.05
N LYS A 579 14.10 -26.02 -14.07
CA LYS A 579 15.42 -26.00 -14.69
C LYS A 579 15.42 -25.71 -16.20
N THR A 580 14.30 -25.91 -16.90
CA THR A 580 14.18 -25.48 -18.31
C THR A 580 14.42 -23.98 -18.43
N PHE A 581 14.07 -23.19 -17.41
CA PHE A 581 14.28 -21.76 -17.38
C PHE A 581 15.72 -21.35 -17.06
N THR A 582 16.61 -22.24 -16.57
CA THR A 582 17.98 -21.87 -16.22
C THR A 582 18.72 -21.17 -17.38
N ASN A 583 18.42 -21.55 -18.63
CA ASN A 583 18.97 -20.95 -19.84
C ASN A 583 17.88 -20.34 -20.75
N GLN A 584 16.72 -19.99 -20.20
CA GLN A 584 15.59 -19.40 -20.93
C GLN A 584 14.98 -18.23 -20.14
N TYR A 585 14.03 -17.52 -20.75
CA TYR A 585 13.46 -16.32 -20.16
C TYR A 585 12.18 -16.60 -19.41
N LEU A 586 12.18 -16.29 -18.12
CA LEU A 586 11.01 -16.43 -17.26
C LEU A 586 10.11 -15.18 -17.33
N VAL A 587 8.80 -15.42 -17.29
CA VAL A 587 7.75 -14.38 -17.26
C VAL A 587 7.96 -13.45 -16.07
N ALA A 588 7.72 -12.15 -16.26
CA ALA A 588 7.85 -11.09 -15.26
C ALA A 588 9.25 -10.90 -14.66
N MET A 589 10.25 -11.68 -15.09
CA MET A 589 11.65 -11.41 -14.74
C MET A 589 12.16 -10.21 -15.54
N PRO A 590 13.03 -9.36 -14.95
CA PRO A 590 13.58 -8.19 -15.62
C PRO A 590 14.23 -8.60 -16.95
N GLU A 591 14.09 -7.77 -17.99
CA GLU A 591 14.85 -8.01 -19.23
C GLU A 591 16.33 -7.93 -18.98
N ASP A 592 16.75 -7.08 -18.07
CA ASP A 592 18.15 -6.80 -17.88
C ASP A 592 18.31 -6.00 -16.58
N GLN A 593 19.04 -6.52 -15.58
CA GLN A 593 19.54 -5.65 -14.51
C GLN A 593 20.40 -4.54 -15.11
N SER A 594 21.02 -4.82 -16.26
CA SER A 594 21.74 -3.84 -17.03
C SER A 594 20.83 -2.79 -17.68
N ALA A 595 19.52 -2.98 -17.90
CA ALA A 595 18.66 -1.88 -18.40
C ALA A 595 18.50 -0.76 -17.36
N SER A 596 18.24 -1.13 -16.10
CA SER A 596 18.23 -0.17 -14.98
C SER A 596 19.63 0.42 -14.76
N LEU A 597 20.69 -0.39 -14.89
CA LEU A 597 22.07 0.08 -14.84
C LEU A 597 22.39 1.05 -16.00
N LEU A 598 21.95 0.75 -17.22
CA LEU A 598 22.19 1.54 -18.43
C LEU A 598 21.48 2.88 -18.32
N GLN A 599 20.25 2.90 -17.83
CA GLN A 599 19.57 4.16 -17.50
C GLN A 599 20.37 4.96 -16.47
N ALA A 600 20.93 4.32 -15.45
CA ALA A 600 21.81 4.98 -14.49
C ALA A 600 23.18 5.39 -15.08
N MET A 601 23.66 4.71 -16.13
CA MET A 601 24.91 4.97 -16.84
C MET A 601 24.74 5.88 -18.07
N ALA A 602 23.63 6.63 -18.16
CA ALA A 602 23.36 7.51 -19.28
C ALA A 602 24.52 8.49 -19.53
N GLY A 603 24.97 8.58 -20.79
CA GLY A 603 26.08 9.40 -21.22
C GLY A 603 27.45 8.71 -21.21
N LEU A 604 27.59 7.53 -20.60
CA LEU A 604 28.85 6.78 -20.58
C LEU A 604 29.03 5.94 -21.86
N GLY A 605 30.27 5.57 -22.17
CA GLY A 605 30.59 4.59 -23.20
C GLY A 605 30.42 3.18 -22.65
N ALA A 606 29.63 2.35 -23.32
CA ALA A 606 29.44 0.95 -22.97
C ALA A 606 30.39 0.05 -23.77
N TRP A 607 31.01 -0.90 -23.08
CA TRP A 607 32.05 -1.77 -23.63
C TRP A 607 31.87 -3.21 -23.15
N LEU A 608 32.34 -4.16 -23.95
CA LEU A 608 32.45 -5.57 -23.60
C LEU A 608 33.91 -5.97 -23.47
N CYS A 609 34.23 -6.71 -22.41
CA CYS A 609 35.53 -7.36 -22.30
C CYS A 609 35.64 -8.54 -23.30
N PRO A 610 36.83 -9.16 -23.43
CA PRO A 610 37.00 -10.34 -24.30
C PRO A 610 36.00 -11.47 -24.01
N ASN A 611 35.53 -11.59 -22.77
CA ASN A 611 34.55 -12.60 -22.32
C ASN A 611 33.10 -12.06 -22.23
N ASN A 612 32.73 -11.02 -22.96
CA ASN A 612 31.37 -10.45 -23.00
C ASN A 612 30.85 -9.85 -21.68
N HIS A 613 31.70 -9.57 -20.69
CA HIS A 613 31.26 -8.81 -19.51
C HIS A 613 31.16 -7.32 -19.83
N LEU A 614 29.99 -6.73 -19.54
CA LEU A 614 29.71 -5.31 -19.74
C LEU A 614 30.50 -4.46 -18.74
N TYR A 615 31.14 -3.40 -19.23
CA TYR A 615 31.76 -2.36 -18.41
C TYR A 615 31.56 -0.98 -19.05
N PHE A 616 31.72 0.07 -18.25
CA PHE A 616 31.46 1.44 -18.67
C PHE A 616 32.72 2.30 -18.58
N VAL A 617 32.82 3.26 -19.50
CA VAL A 617 33.92 4.21 -19.56
C VAL A 617 33.33 5.62 -19.56
N ALA A 618 33.73 6.43 -18.58
CA ALA A 618 33.22 7.77 -18.36
C ALA A 618 33.90 8.85 -19.22
N ASN A 619 33.57 10.12 -18.95
CA ASN A 619 34.15 11.33 -19.54
C ASN A 619 34.00 11.40 -21.06
N CYS A 620 35.08 11.19 -21.80
CA CYS A 620 35.11 11.19 -23.25
C CYS A 620 34.58 9.88 -23.86
N THR A 621 34.13 8.93 -23.04
CA THR A 621 33.66 7.57 -23.40
C THR A 621 34.73 6.64 -23.96
N ALA A 622 35.91 7.15 -24.32
CA ALA A 622 37.06 6.39 -24.80
C ALA A 622 37.98 5.98 -23.64
N THR A 623 38.60 4.80 -23.75
CA THR A 623 39.38 4.19 -22.66
C THR A 623 40.67 4.98 -22.38
N ASN A 624 40.88 5.45 -21.15
CA ASN A 624 42.12 6.15 -20.78
C ASN A 624 42.97 5.40 -19.75
N GLU A 625 42.38 4.49 -19.01
CA GLU A 625 43.06 3.76 -17.95
C GLU A 625 42.90 2.25 -18.15
N SER A 626 43.95 1.49 -17.85
CA SER A 626 43.95 0.04 -17.91
C SER A 626 43.44 -0.55 -16.60
N ALA A 627 42.51 -1.50 -16.65
CA ALA A 627 41.99 -2.21 -15.49
C ALA A 627 41.83 -3.71 -15.79
N LYS A 628 41.46 -4.50 -14.77
CA LYS A 628 41.08 -5.92 -14.93
C LYS A 628 39.58 -6.08 -14.76
N CYS A 629 38.96 -6.90 -15.60
CA CYS A 629 37.56 -7.26 -15.46
C CYS A 629 37.35 -7.97 -14.11
N PRO A 630 36.43 -7.49 -13.24
CA PRO A 630 36.22 -8.09 -11.93
C PRO A 630 35.68 -9.52 -12.01
N THR A 631 35.00 -9.88 -13.10
CA THR A 631 34.39 -11.20 -13.29
C THR A 631 35.35 -12.24 -13.85
N CYS A 632 36.21 -11.86 -14.81
CA CYS A 632 37.07 -12.82 -15.52
C CYS A 632 38.57 -12.50 -15.55
N GLY A 633 39.02 -11.41 -14.92
CA GLY A 633 40.42 -11.03 -14.81
C GLY A 633 41.11 -10.59 -16.11
N HIS A 634 40.41 -10.52 -17.24
CA HIS A 634 40.96 -10.03 -18.51
C HIS A 634 41.19 -8.51 -18.48
N ASP A 635 42.15 -8.01 -19.28
CA ASP A 635 42.42 -6.58 -19.40
C ASP A 635 41.22 -5.85 -20.04
N ILE A 636 40.72 -4.83 -19.34
CA ILE A 636 39.68 -3.90 -19.80
C ILE A 636 40.22 -2.47 -19.77
N GLY A 637 39.56 -1.55 -20.47
CA GLY A 637 40.03 -0.17 -20.53
C GLY A 637 41.17 0.02 -21.54
N ASN A 638 42.14 0.90 -21.24
CA ASN A 638 43.23 1.28 -22.13
C ASN A 638 44.32 0.18 -22.17
N LYS A 639 44.95 -0.01 -23.32
CA LYS A 639 46.05 -0.96 -23.51
C LYS A 639 47.26 -0.48 -22.72
N LYS A 640 47.84 -1.37 -21.90
CA LYS A 640 49.01 -1.05 -21.08
C LYS A 640 50.15 -0.54 -21.97
N GLY A 641 50.65 0.67 -21.67
CA GLY A 641 51.73 1.33 -22.43
C GLY A 641 51.30 2.06 -23.71
N ALA A 642 50.00 2.11 -24.05
CA ALA A 642 49.49 2.91 -25.15
C ALA A 642 49.16 4.35 -24.72
N GLY A 643 49.35 5.32 -25.62
CA GLY A 643 49.07 6.73 -25.38
C GLY A 643 47.59 7.08 -25.42
N GLY A 644 46.82 6.66 -24.41
CA GLY A 644 45.38 6.96 -24.22
C GLY A 644 44.47 6.50 -25.38
N HIS A 645 43.17 6.34 -25.11
CA HIS A 645 42.13 6.02 -26.11
C HIS A 645 42.37 4.77 -26.99
N VAL A 646 43.24 3.86 -26.58
CA VAL A 646 43.51 2.60 -27.28
C VAL A 646 43.04 1.47 -26.39
N ALA A 647 41.87 0.89 -26.68
CA ALA A 647 41.34 -0.20 -25.86
C ALA A 647 42.31 -1.40 -25.79
N ALA A 648 42.35 -2.11 -24.65
CA ALA A 648 43.12 -3.34 -24.54
C ALA A 648 42.56 -4.41 -25.49
N THR A 649 43.43 -5.29 -25.99
CA THR A 649 43.09 -6.31 -27.00
C THR A 649 41.86 -7.13 -26.57
N GLY A 650 40.93 -7.39 -27.50
CA GLY A 650 39.69 -8.12 -27.27
C GLY A 650 38.52 -7.27 -26.70
N ASN A 651 38.76 -6.02 -26.32
CA ASN A 651 37.68 -5.12 -25.88
C ASN A 651 36.90 -4.58 -27.08
N ARG A 652 35.57 -4.62 -26.96
CA ARG A 652 34.64 -4.20 -28.02
C ARG A 652 33.73 -3.08 -27.51
N ARG A 653 33.58 -2.03 -28.30
CA ARG A 653 32.69 -0.91 -27.98
C ARG A 653 31.29 -1.19 -28.47
N LEU A 654 30.31 -0.95 -27.59
CA LEU A 654 28.88 -1.07 -27.90
C LEU A 654 28.29 0.25 -28.34
N GLY A 655 28.69 1.36 -27.71
CA GLY A 655 28.19 2.69 -28.03
C GLY A 655 28.12 3.62 -26.83
N LYS A 656 27.41 4.74 -26.98
CA LYS A 656 27.08 5.65 -25.89
C LYS A 656 25.67 5.37 -25.35
N VAL A 657 25.56 5.23 -24.04
CA VAL A 657 24.28 4.99 -23.37
C VAL A 657 23.46 6.29 -23.37
N GLN A 658 22.18 6.20 -23.71
CA GLN A 658 21.22 7.31 -23.71
C GLN A 658 20.45 7.39 -22.39
N ALA A 659 19.72 8.49 -22.18
CA ALA A 659 18.91 8.71 -20.98
C ALA A 659 17.79 7.66 -20.77
N ASP A 660 17.35 6.99 -21.84
CA ASP A 660 16.35 5.92 -21.79
C ASP A 660 16.97 4.52 -21.59
N GLY A 661 18.31 4.43 -21.47
CA GLY A 661 19.06 3.18 -21.35
C GLY A 661 19.44 2.53 -22.68
N ARG A 662 19.03 3.09 -23.83
CA ARG A 662 19.44 2.57 -25.14
C ARG A 662 20.90 2.89 -25.42
N ILE A 663 21.61 1.97 -26.05
CA ILE A 663 23.01 2.18 -26.47
C ILE A 663 23.02 2.59 -27.94
N VAL A 664 23.44 3.83 -28.23
CA VAL A 664 23.63 4.32 -29.60
C VAL A 664 25.06 4.00 -30.02
N ALA A 665 25.20 3.10 -30.99
CA ALA A 665 26.49 2.61 -31.45
C ALA A 665 27.37 3.75 -32.00
N ASP A 666 28.63 3.79 -31.58
CA ASP A 666 29.66 4.71 -32.05
C ASP A 666 31.05 4.04 -32.03
N ASP A 667 32.01 4.60 -32.78
CA ASP A 667 33.34 4.02 -33.02
C ASP A 667 34.45 4.55 -32.11
N TYR A 668 34.12 5.40 -31.14
CA TYR A 668 35.12 6.23 -30.46
C TYR A 668 36.16 5.38 -29.68
N GLY A 669 37.36 5.19 -30.26
CA GLY A 669 38.49 4.50 -29.62
C GLY A 669 38.44 2.96 -29.63
N ALA A 670 37.58 2.34 -30.42
CA ALA A 670 37.49 0.87 -30.51
C ALA A 670 38.65 0.29 -31.35
N THR A 671 39.41 -0.66 -30.78
CA THR A 671 40.53 -1.32 -31.47
C THR A 671 40.12 -2.52 -32.33
N GLU A 672 38.98 -3.15 -32.05
CA GLU A 672 38.49 -4.36 -32.74
C GLU A 672 37.10 -4.18 -33.37
N GLY A 673 36.71 -2.92 -33.65
CA GLY A 673 35.47 -2.58 -34.36
C GLY A 673 34.22 -2.50 -33.47
N LYS A 674 33.09 -2.07 -34.08
CA LYS A 674 31.78 -2.03 -33.42
C LYS A 674 31.28 -3.43 -33.13
N THR A 675 30.70 -3.61 -31.96
CA THR A 675 29.78 -4.72 -31.71
C THR A 675 28.40 -4.14 -31.47
N GLU A 676 27.40 -4.68 -32.15
CA GLU A 676 26.01 -4.29 -31.92
C GLU A 676 25.59 -4.73 -30.50
N TYR A 677 24.96 -3.83 -29.76
CA TYR A 677 24.35 -4.18 -28.49
C TYR A 677 23.32 -5.27 -28.70
N ARG A 678 23.61 -6.45 -28.15
CA ARG A 678 22.75 -7.62 -28.19
C ARG A 678 22.06 -7.79 -26.83
N PRO A 679 20.90 -7.13 -26.60
CA PRO A 679 20.18 -7.23 -25.33
C PRO A 679 19.79 -8.67 -24.99
N ASP A 680 19.64 -9.52 -26.01
CA ASP A 680 19.43 -10.96 -25.88
C ASP A 680 20.52 -11.66 -25.06
N LEU A 681 21.79 -11.24 -25.20
CA LEU A 681 22.91 -11.89 -24.51
C LEU A 681 23.10 -11.45 -23.06
N LEU A 682 22.56 -10.29 -22.68
CA LEU A 682 22.70 -9.72 -21.33
C LEU A 682 21.46 -9.95 -20.47
N ALA A 683 20.34 -10.27 -21.11
CA ALA A 683 19.12 -10.53 -20.40
C ALA A 683 19.24 -11.76 -19.49
N PRO A 684 18.99 -11.62 -18.18
CA PRO A 684 19.18 -12.72 -17.26
C PRO A 684 18.21 -13.85 -17.61
N GLN A 685 18.78 -15.03 -17.78
CA GLN A 685 18.05 -16.28 -17.95
C GLN A 685 17.81 -16.90 -16.56
N GLY A 686 16.68 -17.58 -16.40
CA GLY A 686 16.29 -18.20 -15.15
C GLY A 686 15.61 -17.27 -14.16
N TYR A 687 15.64 -17.70 -12.90
CA TYR A 687 15.02 -16.97 -11.80
C TYR A 687 15.94 -15.86 -11.31
N VAL A 688 15.47 -14.62 -11.33
CA VAL A 688 16.23 -13.47 -10.83
C VAL A 688 15.67 -13.08 -9.47
N ILE A 689 16.55 -13.00 -8.48
CA ILE A 689 16.17 -12.55 -7.14
C ILE A 689 15.89 -11.05 -7.22
N MET A 690 14.62 -10.68 -7.15
CA MET A 690 14.16 -9.29 -7.19
C MET A 690 14.07 -8.65 -5.81
N GLU A 691 14.65 -9.26 -4.78
CA GLU A 691 14.53 -8.76 -3.40
C GLU A 691 15.13 -7.37 -3.27
N GLY A 692 14.22 -6.41 -3.25
CA GLY A 692 14.55 -5.02 -3.19
C GLY A 692 15.04 -4.38 -4.51
N ALA A 693 14.94 -5.06 -5.65
CA ALA A 693 14.87 -4.31 -6.89
C ALA A 693 13.46 -3.71 -6.99
N VAL A 694 13.33 -2.44 -7.35
CA VAL A 694 12.00 -1.84 -7.53
C VAL A 694 11.36 -2.47 -8.78
N GLU A 695 10.40 -3.37 -8.57
CA GLU A 695 9.69 -4.15 -9.58
C GLU A 695 8.80 -3.30 -10.52
N ASN A 696 8.91 -1.96 -10.50
CA ASN A 696 7.83 -1.13 -11.00
C ASN A 696 7.88 -0.86 -12.52
N LYS A 697 8.95 -1.28 -13.23
CA LYS A 697 8.99 -1.26 -14.70
C LYS A 697 9.74 -2.45 -15.25
N CYS A 698 9.04 -3.30 -15.98
CA CYS A 698 9.63 -4.35 -16.78
C CYS A 698 8.92 -4.35 -18.12
N ARG A 699 9.62 -3.92 -19.19
CA ARG A 699 9.04 -3.86 -20.55
C ARG A 699 7.75 -3.03 -20.57
N ASP A 700 6.70 -3.62 -21.14
CA ASP A 700 5.36 -3.06 -21.29
C ASP A 700 4.47 -3.32 -20.07
N PHE A 701 4.97 -3.98 -19.02
CA PHE A 701 4.21 -4.12 -17.79
C PHE A 701 4.07 -2.78 -17.07
N ASN A 702 2.82 -2.44 -16.75
CA ASN A 702 2.57 -1.54 -15.64
C ASN A 702 2.90 -2.22 -14.29
N GLU A 703 3.03 -1.41 -13.24
CA GLU A 703 3.41 -1.85 -11.89
C GLU A 703 2.50 -2.94 -11.30
N ILE A 704 1.20 -2.92 -11.62
CA ILE A 704 0.25 -3.92 -11.12
C ILE A 704 0.44 -5.23 -11.88
N SER A 705 0.51 -5.18 -13.21
CA SER A 705 0.59 -6.36 -14.05
C SER A 705 1.87 -7.17 -13.83
N ILE A 706 3.02 -6.51 -13.60
CA ILE A 706 4.26 -7.23 -13.28
C ILE A 706 4.18 -7.94 -11.93
N ARG A 707 3.54 -7.32 -10.93
CA ARG A 707 3.33 -7.94 -9.61
C ARG A 707 2.38 -9.13 -9.69
N VAL A 708 1.32 -9.05 -10.51
CA VAL A 708 0.41 -10.18 -10.74
C VAL A 708 1.15 -11.33 -11.43
N ALA A 709 1.92 -11.04 -12.48
CA ALA A 709 2.68 -12.07 -13.19
C ALA A 709 3.81 -12.66 -12.30
N GLY A 710 4.48 -11.83 -11.50
CA GLY A 710 5.44 -12.26 -10.48
C GLY A 710 4.80 -13.14 -9.39
N LEU A 711 3.60 -12.77 -8.91
CA LEU A 711 2.81 -13.59 -7.99
C LEU A 711 2.53 -14.97 -8.60
N PHE A 712 2.12 -15.04 -9.87
CA PHE A 712 1.84 -16.30 -10.56
C PHE A 712 3.07 -17.20 -10.66
N VAL A 713 4.23 -16.65 -11.02
CA VAL A 713 5.50 -17.39 -11.00
C VAL A 713 5.77 -17.96 -9.61
N ASN A 714 5.64 -17.14 -8.57
CA ASN A 714 5.91 -17.57 -7.20
C ASN A 714 4.87 -18.56 -6.65
N LEU A 715 3.60 -18.51 -7.07
CA LEU A 715 2.59 -19.51 -6.74
C LEU A 715 2.91 -20.88 -7.38
N ILE A 716 3.41 -20.89 -8.60
CA ILE A 716 3.84 -22.14 -9.28
C ILE A 716 5.09 -22.71 -8.62
N LEU A 717 6.05 -21.87 -8.26
CA LEU A 717 7.23 -22.33 -7.52
C LEU A 717 6.88 -22.80 -6.12
N LEU A 718 5.95 -22.12 -5.43
CA LEU A 718 5.42 -22.53 -4.14
C LEU A 718 4.79 -23.92 -4.22
N THR A 719 3.89 -24.14 -5.18
CA THR A 719 3.23 -25.45 -5.36
C THR A 719 4.20 -26.53 -5.81
N HIS A 720 5.17 -26.22 -6.67
CA HIS A 720 6.25 -27.13 -7.03
C HIS A 720 7.09 -27.52 -5.79
N HIS A 721 7.44 -26.55 -4.96
CA HIS A 721 8.29 -26.75 -3.78
C HIS A 721 7.60 -27.52 -2.65
N MET A 722 6.27 -27.60 -2.65
CA MET A 722 5.53 -28.46 -1.71
C MET A 722 5.97 -29.93 -1.83
N ALA A 723 6.49 -30.34 -2.99
CA ALA A 723 7.17 -31.63 -3.19
C ALA A 723 8.65 -31.58 -2.83
N THR A 724 8.95 -31.44 -1.54
CA THR A 724 10.30 -31.18 -1.02
C THR A 724 11.36 -32.20 -1.45
N ASP A 725 10.98 -33.47 -1.65
CA ASP A 725 11.84 -34.56 -2.11
C ASP A 725 12.15 -34.52 -3.61
N LYS A 726 11.28 -33.88 -4.40
CA LYS A 726 11.35 -33.81 -5.88
C LYS A 726 11.48 -32.40 -6.43
N SER A 727 11.61 -31.43 -5.54
CA SER A 727 11.62 -30.02 -5.85
C SER A 727 13.00 -29.60 -6.34
N ASP A 728 13.05 -29.00 -7.52
CA ASP A 728 14.25 -28.38 -8.06
C ASP A 728 14.40 -26.92 -7.61
N CYS A 729 13.49 -26.38 -6.79
CA CYS A 729 13.47 -24.96 -6.43
C CYS A 729 14.74 -24.48 -5.72
N ILE A 730 15.37 -25.28 -4.85
CA ILE A 730 16.62 -24.86 -4.17
C ILE A 730 17.70 -24.56 -5.22
N GLU A 731 17.92 -25.48 -6.16
CA GLU A 731 18.94 -25.32 -7.20
C GLU A 731 18.55 -24.23 -8.21
N PHE A 732 17.26 -24.16 -8.58
CA PHE A 732 16.76 -23.21 -9.56
C PHE A 732 16.77 -21.76 -9.05
N THR A 733 16.25 -21.52 -7.85
CA THR A 733 16.16 -20.17 -7.25
C THR A 733 17.45 -19.74 -6.54
N LYS A 734 18.29 -20.72 -6.16
CA LYS A 734 19.48 -20.51 -5.31
C LYS A 734 19.16 -19.86 -3.96
N TRP A 735 17.93 -20.07 -3.47
CA TRP A 735 17.48 -19.55 -2.18
C TRP A 735 17.80 -20.52 -1.05
N GLY A 736 18.64 -20.11 -0.10
CA GLY A 736 18.89 -20.88 1.12
C GLY A 736 19.57 -22.24 0.89
N LYS A 737 19.70 -23.02 1.99
CA LYS A 737 20.28 -24.37 1.97
C LYS A 737 19.25 -25.45 2.24
N THR A 738 18.07 -25.10 2.77
CA THR A 738 17.04 -26.06 3.19
C THR A 738 15.69 -25.79 2.52
N ASN A 739 14.87 -26.84 2.42
CA ASN A 739 13.50 -26.73 1.90
C ASN A 739 12.62 -25.81 2.78
N ALA A 740 12.86 -25.77 4.09
CA ALA A 740 12.11 -24.90 4.98
C ALA A 740 12.36 -23.42 4.68
N ASP A 741 13.62 -23.05 4.38
CA ASP A 741 14.00 -21.68 4.05
C ASP A 741 13.32 -21.21 2.75
N VAL A 742 13.37 -22.04 1.70
CA VAL A 742 12.75 -21.74 0.40
C VAL A 742 11.24 -21.61 0.53
N MET A 743 10.59 -22.53 1.24
CA MET A 743 9.14 -22.48 1.46
C MET A 743 8.71 -21.20 2.20
N SER A 744 9.41 -20.86 3.29
CA SER A 744 9.14 -19.65 4.08
C SER A 744 9.29 -18.39 3.24
N ARG A 745 10.36 -18.33 2.43
CA ARG A 745 10.62 -17.20 1.52
C ARG A 745 9.58 -17.07 0.41
N LEU A 746 9.19 -18.18 -0.23
CA LEU A 746 8.14 -18.20 -1.24
C LEU A 746 6.79 -17.73 -0.67
N LEU A 747 6.41 -18.21 0.51
CA LEU A 747 5.18 -17.78 1.19
C LEU A 747 5.21 -16.28 1.51
N LYS A 748 6.34 -15.80 2.04
CA LYS A 748 6.53 -14.38 2.35
C LYS A 748 6.41 -13.52 1.09
N LEU A 749 7.04 -13.92 -0.01
CA LEU A 749 6.96 -13.21 -1.29
C LEU A 749 5.53 -13.20 -1.85
N VAL A 750 4.86 -14.36 -1.87
CA VAL A 750 3.46 -14.47 -2.30
C VAL A 750 2.55 -13.54 -1.48
N GLN A 751 2.71 -13.53 -0.16
CA GLN A 751 1.95 -12.62 0.71
C GLN A 751 2.27 -11.15 0.40
N GLN A 752 3.55 -10.79 0.28
CA GLN A 752 3.98 -9.44 -0.06
C GLN A 752 3.43 -8.98 -1.41
N TYR A 753 3.40 -9.83 -2.44
CA TYR A 753 2.80 -9.49 -3.72
C TYR A 753 1.31 -9.23 -3.58
N VAL A 754 0.56 -10.08 -2.88
CA VAL A 754 -0.88 -9.86 -2.67
C VAL A 754 -1.13 -8.55 -1.93
N GLU A 755 -0.37 -8.25 -0.88
CA GLU A 755 -0.48 -6.98 -0.14
C GLU A 755 -0.14 -5.77 -1.03
N LYS A 756 0.95 -5.85 -1.81
CA LYS A 756 1.38 -4.80 -2.74
C LYS A 756 0.39 -4.58 -3.88
N ILE A 757 -0.22 -5.64 -4.42
CA ILE A 757 -1.25 -5.55 -5.47
C ILE A 757 -2.48 -4.86 -4.89
N GLY A 758 -2.95 -5.29 -3.71
CA GLY A 758 -4.09 -4.67 -3.04
C GLY A 758 -3.86 -3.18 -2.73
N ALA A 759 -2.66 -2.82 -2.26
CA ALA A 759 -2.27 -1.44 -2.02
C ALA A 759 -2.31 -0.58 -3.30
N CYS A 760 -1.88 -1.13 -4.43
CA CYS A 760 -1.90 -0.42 -5.72
C CYS A 760 -3.29 -0.26 -6.32
N ILE A 761 -4.27 -1.11 -5.98
CA ILE A 761 -5.62 -1.08 -6.56
C ILE A 761 -6.59 -0.42 -5.58
N GLY A 762 -6.31 0.80 -5.11
CA GLY A 762 -7.24 1.50 -4.21
C GLY A 762 -7.32 0.92 -2.80
N ALA A 763 -6.20 0.42 -2.28
CA ALA A 763 -6.08 -0.12 -0.92
C ALA A 763 -7.08 -1.24 -0.57
N LEU A 764 -7.26 -2.20 -1.48
CA LEU A 764 -8.15 -3.35 -1.28
C LEU A 764 -7.76 -4.18 -0.06
N SER A 765 -8.77 -4.79 0.58
CA SER A 765 -8.52 -5.88 1.50
C SER A 765 -7.79 -7.04 0.83
N ILE A 766 -7.05 -7.81 1.64
CA ILE A 766 -6.41 -9.06 1.19
C ILE A 766 -7.45 -9.97 0.54
N GLU A 767 -8.64 -10.12 1.13
CA GLU A 767 -9.73 -10.91 0.56
C GLU A 767 -10.14 -10.42 -0.84
N SER A 768 -10.41 -9.12 -0.99
CA SER A 768 -10.81 -8.58 -2.30
C SER A 768 -9.69 -8.71 -3.34
N THR A 769 -8.44 -8.56 -2.93
CA THR A 769 -7.29 -8.80 -3.79
C THR A 769 -7.21 -10.26 -4.24
N LEU A 770 -7.43 -11.20 -3.32
CA LEU A 770 -7.48 -12.63 -3.64
C LEU A 770 -8.62 -12.95 -4.62
N LEU A 771 -9.82 -12.38 -4.42
CA LEU A 771 -10.93 -12.53 -5.35
C LEU A 771 -10.56 -12.05 -6.76
N LEU A 772 -9.90 -10.88 -6.88
CA LEU A 772 -9.39 -10.41 -8.16
C LEU A 772 -8.37 -11.38 -8.77
N MET A 773 -7.43 -11.90 -7.99
CA MET A 773 -6.43 -12.85 -8.50
C MET A 773 -7.11 -14.14 -9.00
N HIS A 774 -8.13 -14.62 -8.31
CA HIS A 774 -8.96 -15.72 -8.79
C HIS A 774 -9.69 -15.37 -10.09
N GLY A 775 -10.20 -14.14 -10.22
CA GLY A 775 -10.79 -13.62 -11.47
C GLY A 775 -9.80 -13.63 -12.65
N ILE A 776 -8.55 -13.19 -12.42
CA ILE A 776 -7.50 -13.21 -13.45
C ILE A 776 -7.13 -14.65 -13.84
N ILE A 777 -6.98 -15.56 -12.86
CA ILE A 777 -6.73 -16.98 -13.13
C ILE A 777 -7.89 -17.59 -13.95
N HIS A 778 -9.13 -17.24 -13.61
CA HIS A 778 -10.30 -17.72 -14.33
C HIS A 778 -10.34 -17.17 -15.77
N ARG A 779 -9.98 -15.90 -15.99
CA ARG A 779 -9.82 -15.34 -17.34
C ARG A 779 -8.72 -16.05 -18.14
N PHE A 780 -7.59 -16.36 -17.50
CA PHE A 780 -6.53 -17.16 -18.11
C PHE A 780 -7.02 -18.56 -18.52
N TYR A 781 -7.83 -19.21 -17.67
CA TYR A 781 -8.48 -20.48 -18.00
C TYR A 781 -9.38 -20.38 -19.24
N LEU A 782 -10.19 -19.33 -19.34
CA LEU A 782 -11.15 -19.18 -20.44
C LEU A 782 -10.52 -18.75 -21.78
N SER A 783 -9.41 -18.00 -21.76
CA SER A 783 -8.84 -17.39 -22.97
C SER A 783 -7.65 -18.14 -23.54
N PHE A 784 -6.90 -18.89 -22.73
CA PHE A 784 -5.61 -19.44 -23.18
C PHE A 784 -5.73 -20.47 -24.29
N GLU A 785 -6.64 -21.43 -24.18
CA GLU A 785 -6.83 -22.47 -25.20
C GLU A 785 -7.40 -21.88 -26.49
N ALA A 786 -8.27 -20.87 -26.40
CA ALA A 786 -8.79 -20.16 -27.57
C ALA A 786 -7.68 -19.40 -28.32
N ARG A 787 -6.68 -18.87 -27.60
CA ARG A 787 -5.54 -18.15 -28.19
C ARG A 787 -4.44 -19.08 -28.67
N TYR A 788 -4.18 -20.15 -27.94
CA TYR A 788 -3.07 -21.08 -28.12
C TYR A 788 -3.57 -22.52 -28.05
N GLU A 789 -4.35 -22.94 -29.05
CA GLU A 789 -4.98 -24.27 -29.14
C GLU A 789 -3.96 -25.41 -28.93
N ASN A 790 -2.76 -25.25 -29.49
CA ASN A 790 -1.67 -26.23 -29.39
C ASN A 790 -0.69 -25.96 -28.24
N GLY A 791 -1.01 -25.02 -27.35
CA GLY A 791 -0.11 -24.53 -26.30
C GLY A 791 0.92 -23.49 -26.76
N PHE A 792 1.71 -23.02 -25.80
CA PHE A 792 2.73 -21.99 -25.94
C PHE A 792 4.05 -22.44 -25.30
N VAL A 793 5.03 -22.77 -26.14
CA VAL A 793 6.32 -23.38 -25.73
C VAL A 793 7.54 -22.50 -26.03
N ASP A 794 7.35 -21.37 -26.69
CA ASP A 794 8.44 -20.45 -27.02
C ASP A 794 8.90 -19.70 -25.76
N LEU A 795 9.98 -20.18 -25.15
CA LEU A 795 10.61 -19.57 -23.98
C LEU A 795 11.73 -18.58 -24.34
N SER A 796 11.88 -18.26 -25.64
CA SER A 796 12.80 -17.22 -26.08
C SER A 796 12.37 -15.85 -25.57
N MET A 797 13.23 -14.85 -25.74
CA MET A 797 12.89 -13.47 -25.36
C MET A 797 11.66 -12.96 -26.12
N ALA A 798 11.53 -13.30 -27.41
CA ALA A 798 10.38 -12.92 -28.23
C ALA A 798 9.11 -13.65 -27.77
N GLY A 799 9.22 -14.96 -27.54
CA GLY A 799 8.12 -15.77 -27.00
C GLY A 799 7.62 -15.26 -25.65
N ARG A 800 8.54 -14.95 -24.73
CA ARG A 800 8.20 -14.32 -23.45
C ARG A 800 7.40 -13.02 -23.66
N ARG A 801 7.84 -12.11 -24.53
CA ARG A 801 7.13 -10.85 -24.80
C ARG A 801 5.72 -11.10 -25.33
N ILE A 802 5.57 -12.00 -26.30
CA ILE A 802 4.26 -12.37 -26.87
C ILE A 802 3.33 -12.91 -25.78
N PHE A 803 3.83 -13.81 -24.93
CA PHE A 803 3.05 -14.38 -23.84
C PHE A 803 2.66 -13.33 -22.79
N GLU A 804 3.57 -12.40 -22.47
CA GLU A 804 3.32 -11.34 -21.51
C GLU A 804 2.31 -10.31 -22.00
N THR A 805 2.38 -9.91 -23.28
CA THR A 805 1.35 -9.08 -23.91
C THR A 805 -0.02 -9.74 -23.82
N TYR A 806 -0.11 -11.03 -24.16
CA TYR A 806 -1.35 -11.80 -24.00
C TYR A 806 -1.85 -11.80 -22.55
N LEU A 807 -0.97 -12.07 -21.59
CA LEU A 807 -1.33 -12.12 -20.17
C LEU A 807 -1.84 -10.76 -19.67
N ILE A 808 -1.21 -9.67 -20.10
CA ILE A 808 -1.65 -8.30 -19.76
C ILE A 808 -3.00 -8.01 -20.41
N ASP A 809 -3.09 -8.10 -21.73
CA ASP A 809 -4.22 -7.57 -22.51
C ASP A 809 -5.50 -8.40 -22.34
N GLU A 810 -5.38 -9.73 -22.28
CA GLU A 810 -6.54 -10.63 -22.24
C GLU A 810 -6.89 -11.12 -20.84
N CYS A 811 -5.93 -11.16 -19.90
CA CYS A 811 -6.18 -11.71 -18.56
C CYS A 811 -6.18 -10.65 -17.45
N ILE A 812 -5.15 -9.80 -17.36
CA ILE A 812 -4.95 -8.88 -16.23
C ILE A 812 -5.76 -7.60 -16.40
N ASP A 813 -5.52 -6.84 -17.47
CA ASP A 813 -6.09 -5.50 -17.68
C ASP A 813 -7.63 -5.49 -17.64
N PRO A 814 -8.35 -6.44 -18.26
CA PRO A 814 -9.81 -6.47 -18.22
C PRO A 814 -10.38 -6.57 -16.79
N VAL A 815 -9.66 -7.27 -15.90
CA VAL A 815 -10.06 -7.45 -14.50
C VAL A 815 -9.66 -6.22 -13.68
N ILE A 816 -8.45 -5.70 -13.85
CA ILE A 816 -7.94 -4.56 -13.07
C ILE A 816 -8.69 -3.25 -13.40
N LYS A 817 -8.98 -2.99 -14.69
CA LYS A 817 -9.71 -1.78 -15.11
C LYS A 817 -11.12 -1.69 -14.51
N ASN A 818 -11.76 -2.84 -14.27
CA ASN A 818 -13.12 -2.95 -13.70
C ASN A 818 -13.13 -3.70 -12.35
N HIS A 819 -12.09 -3.52 -11.54
CA HIS A 819 -11.86 -4.36 -10.36
C HIS A 819 -13.02 -4.35 -9.35
N GLU A 820 -13.64 -3.20 -9.07
CA GLU A 820 -14.78 -3.12 -8.14
C GLU A 820 -15.95 -3.99 -8.63
N GLN A 821 -16.31 -3.86 -9.92
CA GLN A 821 -17.37 -4.66 -10.53
C GLN A 821 -17.02 -6.15 -10.54
N CYS A 822 -15.78 -6.49 -10.88
CA CYS A 822 -15.31 -7.88 -10.90
C CYS A 822 -15.36 -8.52 -9.51
N ILE A 823 -14.95 -7.81 -8.45
CA ILE A 823 -15.06 -8.28 -7.06
C ILE A 823 -16.51 -8.58 -6.69
N ARG A 824 -17.44 -7.67 -7.02
CA ARG A 824 -18.87 -7.84 -6.75
C ARG A 824 -19.44 -9.07 -7.45
N GLU A 825 -19.16 -9.22 -8.74
CA GLU A 825 -19.60 -10.37 -9.53
C GLU A 825 -19.06 -11.69 -8.97
N ILE A 826 -17.74 -11.76 -8.74
CA ILE A 826 -17.09 -12.96 -8.18
C ILE A 826 -17.69 -13.29 -6.81
N ARG A 827 -17.90 -12.30 -5.93
CA ARG A 827 -18.47 -12.52 -4.61
C ARG A 827 -19.93 -12.99 -4.70
N ALA A 828 -20.74 -12.36 -5.54
CA ALA A 828 -22.13 -12.75 -5.75
C ALA A 828 -22.27 -14.20 -6.23
N GLN A 829 -21.31 -14.66 -7.06
CA GLN A 829 -21.23 -16.02 -7.59
C GLN A 829 -20.72 -17.05 -6.57
N THR A 830 -19.74 -16.66 -5.73
CA THR A 830 -18.97 -17.62 -4.91
C THR A 830 -19.37 -17.66 -3.43
N THR A 831 -19.98 -16.60 -2.89
CA THR A 831 -20.42 -16.55 -1.51
C THR A 831 -21.60 -17.50 -1.27
N ILE A 832 -21.39 -18.45 -0.34
CA ILE A 832 -22.43 -19.42 0.08
C ILE A 832 -23.19 -18.91 1.31
N ASP A 833 -22.55 -18.11 2.15
CA ASP A 833 -23.15 -17.64 3.40
C ASP A 833 -24.22 -16.56 3.14
N SER A 834 -25.43 -16.80 3.64
CA SER A 834 -26.56 -15.88 3.45
C SER A 834 -26.36 -14.54 4.13
N LYS A 835 -25.64 -14.47 5.26
CA LYS A 835 -25.36 -13.21 5.95
C LYS A 835 -24.38 -12.36 5.15
N ILE A 836 -23.32 -12.98 4.67
CA ILE A 836 -22.34 -12.28 3.83
C ILE A 836 -22.97 -11.87 2.51
N LYS A 837 -23.79 -12.71 1.89
CA LYS A 837 -24.52 -12.35 0.68
C LYS A 837 -25.53 -11.22 0.91
N PHE A 838 -26.17 -11.19 2.09
CA PHE A 838 -27.10 -10.12 2.47
C PHE A 838 -26.37 -8.77 2.64
N TRP A 839 -25.28 -8.76 3.39
CA TRP A 839 -24.51 -7.55 3.67
C TRP A 839 -23.62 -7.12 2.51
N GLY A 840 -23.01 -8.05 1.77
CA GLY A 840 -22.21 -7.77 0.59
C GLY A 840 -23.02 -7.00 -0.45
N ARG A 841 -24.26 -7.43 -0.75
CA ARG A 841 -25.15 -6.67 -1.65
C ARG A 841 -25.42 -5.24 -1.19
N ARG A 842 -25.47 -4.99 0.13
CA ARG A 842 -25.75 -3.67 0.73
C ARG A 842 -24.51 -2.79 0.83
N VAL A 843 -23.37 -3.38 1.14
CA VAL A 843 -22.09 -2.68 1.32
C VAL A 843 -21.49 -2.31 -0.04
N GLU A 844 -21.69 -3.14 -1.06
CA GLU A 844 -21.13 -2.96 -2.39
C GLU A 844 -22.08 -2.29 -3.40
N GLU A 845 -23.23 -1.81 -2.92
CA GLU A 845 -24.24 -1.06 -3.68
C GLU A 845 -24.94 -1.84 -4.81
N ASP A 846 -25.03 -3.16 -4.72
CA ASP A 846 -25.70 -4.03 -5.70
C ASP A 846 -27.24 -4.05 -5.58
N ILE A 847 -27.82 -3.15 -4.78
CA ILE A 847 -29.28 -3.05 -4.63
C ILE A 847 -29.81 -1.93 -5.52
N LYS A 848 -30.74 -2.28 -6.40
CA LYS A 848 -31.43 -1.30 -7.25
C LYS A 848 -32.16 -0.26 -6.39
N PRO A 849 -31.91 1.06 -6.57
CA PRO A 849 -32.55 2.11 -5.77
C PRO A 849 -34.08 2.09 -5.79
N GLU A 850 -34.67 1.62 -6.90
CA GLU A 850 -36.12 1.51 -7.09
C GLU A 850 -36.76 0.36 -6.29
N SER A 851 -35.97 -0.59 -5.80
CA SER A 851 -36.48 -1.80 -5.15
C SER A 851 -37.08 -1.52 -3.76
N ASN A 852 -38.13 -2.26 -3.39
CA ASN A 852 -38.69 -2.19 -2.04
C ASN A 852 -37.65 -2.58 -0.97
N GLU A 853 -36.73 -3.50 -1.31
CA GLU A 853 -35.60 -3.86 -0.44
C GLU A 853 -34.70 -2.66 -0.15
N PHE A 854 -34.39 -1.83 -1.18
CA PHE A 854 -33.61 -0.61 -0.98
C PHE A 854 -34.36 0.42 -0.14
N LYS A 855 -35.66 0.64 -0.39
CA LYS A 855 -36.45 1.62 0.38
C LYS A 855 -36.50 1.26 1.86
N GLN A 856 -36.75 -0.01 2.19
CA GLN A 856 -36.69 -0.50 3.58
C GLN A 856 -35.30 -0.34 4.18
N PHE A 857 -34.26 -0.71 3.44
CA PHE A 857 -32.89 -0.55 3.88
C PHE A 857 -32.53 0.94 4.11
N GLN A 858 -33.03 1.81 3.24
CA GLN A 858 -32.83 3.24 3.28
C GLN A 858 -33.52 3.88 4.50
N GLU A 859 -34.72 3.43 4.84
CA GLU A 859 -35.48 3.86 6.01
C GLU A 859 -34.81 3.47 7.33
N VAL A 860 -34.17 2.28 7.39
CA VAL A 860 -33.54 1.76 8.62
C VAL A 860 -32.11 2.27 8.80
N TYR A 861 -31.28 2.21 7.76
CA TYR A 861 -29.83 2.41 7.87
C TYR A 861 -29.33 3.73 7.29
N LEU A 862 -30.17 4.48 6.56
CA LEU A 862 -29.80 5.78 5.96
C LEU A 862 -28.48 5.71 5.14
N PRO A 863 -28.33 4.78 4.18
CA PRO A 863 -27.05 4.50 3.52
C PRO A 863 -26.43 5.72 2.84
N ASN A 864 -27.22 6.68 2.34
CA ASN A 864 -26.67 7.90 1.71
C ASN A 864 -25.96 8.82 2.72
N VAL A 865 -26.41 8.84 3.98
CA VAL A 865 -25.75 9.55 5.08
C VAL A 865 -24.44 8.86 5.47
N TYR A 866 -24.47 7.52 5.45
CA TYR A 866 -23.41 6.65 5.91
C TYR A 866 -22.64 6.01 4.76
N LEU A 867 -22.51 6.67 3.60
CA LEU A 867 -21.57 6.13 2.61
C LEU A 867 -20.15 6.31 3.13
N PRO A 868 -19.26 5.35 2.80
CA PRO A 868 -17.96 5.27 3.42
C PRO A 868 -17.06 6.45 3.03
N PHE A 869 -16.08 6.74 3.86
CA PHE A 869 -15.04 7.70 3.52
C PHE A 869 -14.07 7.04 2.52
N ARG A 870 -13.68 7.79 1.48
CA ARG A 870 -12.67 7.35 0.52
C ARG A 870 -11.46 8.26 0.67
N SER A 871 -10.45 7.76 1.37
CA SER A 871 -9.14 8.42 1.41
C SER A 871 -8.46 8.23 0.06
N ILE A 872 -8.46 9.26 -0.79
CA ILE A 872 -7.69 9.23 -2.04
C ILE A 872 -6.22 9.31 -1.68
N THR A 873 -5.50 8.21 -1.89
CA THR A 873 -4.05 8.19 -1.69
C THR A 873 -3.33 8.91 -2.82
N LEU A 874 -2.10 9.37 -2.56
CA LEU A 874 -1.26 9.96 -3.59
C LEU A 874 -1.04 8.98 -4.76
N SER A 875 -0.86 7.69 -4.47
CA SER A 875 -0.70 6.64 -5.48
C SER A 875 -1.94 6.48 -6.36
N GLU A 876 -3.15 6.48 -5.77
CA GLU A 876 -4.41 6.43 -6.53
C GLU A 876 -4.58 7.64 -7.42
N PHE A 877 -4.28 8.84 -6.91
CA PHE A 877 -4.36 10.07 -7.71
C PHE A 877 -3.33 10.07 -8.85
N GLY A 878 -2.12 9.57 -8.60
CA GLY A 878 -1.10 9.37 -9.63
C GLY A 878 -1.53 8.37 -10.71
N GLN A 879 -2.18 7.28 -10.33
CA GLN A 879 -2.75 6.31 -11.28
C GLN A 879 -3.88 6.95 -12.11
N PHE A 880 -4.81 7.66 -11.47
CA PHE A 880 -5.88 8.40 -12.16
C PHE A 880 -5.30 9.38 -13.17
N LEU A 881 -4.25 10.14 -12.79
CA LEU A 881 -3.59 11.07 -13.69
C LEU A 881 -3.01 10.35 -14.91
N ARG A 882 -2.42 9.16 -14.73
CA ARG A 882 -1.80 8.36 -15.80
C ARG A 882 -2.77 7.56 -16.67
N GLN A 883 -4.00 7.34 -16.22
CA GLN A 883 -4.99 6.58 -16.98
C GLN A 883 -5.35 7.24 -18.31
N ASP A 884 -5.32 8.58 -18.37
CA ASP A 884 -5.48 9.35 -19.60
C ASP A 884 -4.13 9.97 -20.01
N PRO A 885 -3.51 9.50 -21.10
CA PRO A 885 -2.26 10.08 -21.61
C PRO A 885 -2.35 11.59 -21.92
N LEU A 886 -3.54 12.14 -22.20
CA LEU A 886 -3.72 13.57 -22.45
C LEU A 886 -3.43 14.43 -21.20
N ASN A 887 -3.46 13.83 -20.01
CA ASN A 887 -3.15 14.52 -18.76
C ASN A 887 -1.69 14.95 -18.66
N GLU A 888 -0.75 14.32 -19.38
CA GLU A 888 0.63 14.80 -19.45
C GLU A 888 0.69 16.21 -20.03
N HIS A 889 -0.13 16.49 -21.04
CA HIS A 889 -0.23 17.81 -21.66
C HIS A 889 -1.17 18.75 -20.91
N ARG A 890 -2.26 18.24 -20.32
CA ARG A 890 -3.25 19.05 -19.58
C ARG A 890 -2.72 19.51 -18.21
N TYR A 891 -1.94 18.67 -17.54
CA TYR A 891 -1.41 18.89 -16.19
C TYR A 891 0.09 18.60 -16.09
N PRO A 892 0.95 19.25 -16.90
CA PRO A 892 2.36 18.87 -17.04
C PRO A 892 3.16 18.98 -15.73
N VAL A 893 2.80 19.92 -14.86
CA VAL A 893 3.44 20.08 -13.54
C VAL A 893 3.07 18.93 -12.61
N LEU A 894 1.78 18.59 -12.49
CA LEU A 894 1.34 17.44 -11.69
C LEU A 894 1.92 16.15 -12.24
N TRP A 895 1.91 15.98 -13.57
CA TRP A 895 2.50 14.84 -14.23
C TRP A 895 4.00 14.73 -13.94
N GLY A 896 4.75 15.84 -14.04
CA GLY A 896 6.16 15.91 -13.68
C GLY A 896 6.41 15.56 -12.21
N ILE A 897 5.59 16.09 -11.29
CA ILE A 897 5.65 15.77 -9.86
C ILE A 897 5.43 14.27 -9.64
N PHE A 898 4.37 13.68 -10.20
CA PHE A 898 4.08 12.26 -10.06
C PHE A 898 5.15 11.38 -10.71
N LYS A 899 5.63 11.77 -11.90
CA LYS A 899 6.75 11.11 -12.55
C LYS A 899 7.97 11.11 -11.63
N THR A 900 8.24 12.19 -10.91
CA THR A 900 9.37 12.31 -9.96
C THR A 900 9.12 11.54 -8.66
N ILE A 901 7.90 11.58 -8.12
CA ILE A 901 7.53 10.87 -6.88
C ILE A 901 7.61 9.35 -7.08
N ASP A 902 7.25 8.88 -8.28
CA ASP A 902 7.16 7.48 -8.65
C ASP A 902 8.37 6.99 -9.47
N THR A 903 9.36 7.83 -9.74
CA THR A 903 10.58 7.39 -10.44
C THR A 903 11.39 6.44 -9.59
N LEU A 904 11.76 5.32 -10.22
CA LEU A 904 12.65 4.26 -9.74
C LEU A 904 14.01 4.78 -9.25
N ASN A 905 14.42 5.96 -9.69
CA ASN A 905 15.76 6.51 -9.51
C ASN A 905 15.95 7.23 -8.16
N GLY A 906 15.09 7.01 -7.17
CA GLY A 906 15.25 7.55 -5.81
C GLY A 906 14.91 9.04 -5.63
N PHE A 907 14.49 9.74 -6.69
CA PHE A 907 14.03 11.11 -6.60
C PHE A 907 12.85 11.23 -5.65
N SER A 908 13.00 12.13 -4.69
CA SER A 908 11.96 12.42 -3.71
C SER A 908 11.88 13.90 -3.51
N ILE A 909 10.89 14.53 -4.14
CA ILE A 909 10.54 15.93 -3.82
C ILE A 909 10.31 16.12 -2.32
N PHE A 910 9.85 15.07 -1.62
CA PHE A 910 9.69 15.10 -0.16
C PHE A 910 11.01 15.22 0.61
N ALA A 911 12.13 14.75 0.07
CA ALA A 911 13.41 14.86 0.76
C ALA A 911 14.00 16.27 0.72
N VAL A 912 13.49 17.14 -0.16
CA VAL A 912 13.83 18.58 -0.19
C VAL A 912 13.51 19.27 1.14
N GLN A 913 12.56 18.75 1.93
CA GLN A 913 12.24 19.31 3.25
C GLN A 913 13.41 19.21 4.26
N TYR A 914 14.29 18.22 4.11
CA TYR A 914 15.44 17.99 5.00
C TYR A 914 16.68 18.79 4.60
N LEU A 915 16.69 19.31 3.36
CA LEU A 915 17.84 19.97 2.76
C LEU A 915 18.37 21.17 3.59
N PRO A 916 17.54 22.06 4.17
CA PRO A 916 18.06 23.14 5.02
C PRO A 916 18.84 22.61 6.23
N ALA A 917 18.34 21.57 6.90
CA ALA A 917 19.00 20.97 8.06
C ALA A 917 20.28 20.23 7.66
N MET A 918 20.26 19.50 6.54
CA MET A 918 21.45 18.86 5.98
C MET A 918 22.56 19.88 5.66
N ILE A 919 22.21 20.97 4.95
CA ILE A 919 23.16 22.05 4.64
C ILE A 919 23.68 22.70 5.93
N GLN A 920 22.81 22.92 6.91
CA GLN A 920 23.20 23.53 8.18
C GLN A 920 24.16 22.64 8.96
N TRP A 921 23.90 21.33 9.02
CA TRP A 921 24.77 20.36 9.68
C TRP A 921 26.15 20.35 9.05
N VAL A 922 26.20 20.23 7.73
CA VAL A 922 27.45 20.23 6.96
C VAL A 922 28.21 21.55 7.15
N LYS A 923 27.53 22.70 7.20
CA LYS A 923 28.16 24.01 7.51
C LYS A 923 28.76 24.04 8.91
N LEU A 924 28.05 23.53 9.92
CA LEU A 924 28.54 23.48 11.29
C LEU A 924 29.81 22.63 11.38
N ILE A 925 29.77 21.44 10.79
CA ILE A 925 30.91 20.53 10.73
C ILE A 925 32.09 21.15 9.98
N HIS A 926 31.87 21.66 8.76
CA HIS A 926 32.92 22.31 7.98
C HIS A 926 33.54 23.52 8.70
N SER A 927 32.72 24.36 9.34
CA SER A 927 33.24 25.57 10.01
C SER A 927 34.17 25.27 11.19
N ARG A 928 34.08 24.06 11.77
CA ARG A 928 34.78 23.70 13.02
C ARG A 928 35.82 22.60 12.86
N PHE A 929 35.60 21.64 11.98
CA PHE A 929 36.44 20.45 11.83
C PHE A 929 37.25 20.43 10.54
N ASN A 930 36.92 21.27 9.57
CA ASN A 930 37.70 21.34 8.33
C ASN A 930 39.16 21.73 8.65
N ARG A 931 40.11 20.99 8.05
CA ARG A 931 41.56 21.05 8.32
C ARG A 931 42.02 20.60 9.72
N ARG A 932 41.11 20.12 10.57
CA ARG A 932 41.45 19.59 11.91
C ARG A 932 41.36 18.08 12.01
N LEU A 933 40.50 17.49 11.18
CA LEU A 933 40.37 16.05 11.00
C LEU A 933 40.63 15.74 9.53
N THR A 934 41.36 14.67 9.26
CA THR A 934 41.52 14.11 7.92
C THR A 934 40.40 13.11 7.63
N GLN A 935 40.10 12.85 6.36
CA GLN A 935 39.04 11.90 5.99
C GLN A 935 39.42 10.48 6.43
N GLU A 936 40.68 10.10 6.24
CA GLU A 936 41.23 8.82 6.72
C GLU A 936 41.01 8.62 8.22
N GLU A 937 41.31 9.62 9.05
CA GLU A 937 41.10 9.52 10.51
C GLU A 937 39.64 9.25 10.89
N VAL A 938 38.70 9.90 10.18
CA VAL A 938 37.26 9.82 10.49
C VAL A 938 36.65 8.53 9.93
N GLU A 939 37.14 8.02 8.80
CA GLU A 939 36.72 6.76 8.20
C GLU A 939 37.29 5.54 8.92
N GLU A 940 38.52 5.60 9.42
CA GLU A 940 39.15 4.51 10.19
C GLU A 940 38.55 4.35 11.59
N ARG A 941 38.01 5.43 12.17
CA ARG A 941 37.48 5.46 13.54
C ARG A 941 36.08 6.08 13.62
N PRO A 942 35.09 5.51 12.92
CA PRO A 942 33.75 6.10 12.80
C PRO A 942 32.99 6.15 14.13
N SER A 943 33.30 5.24 15.06
CA SER A 943 32.73 5.23 16.42
C SER A 943 33.32 6.32 17.33
N GLU A 944 34.57 6.73 17.09
CA GLU A 944 35.22 7.81 17.83
C GLU A 944 34.76 9.17 17.31
N PHE A 945 34.68 9.32 15.98
CA PHE A 945 34.29 10.56 15.32
C PHE A 945 32.82 10.54 14.90
N SER A 946 31.94 10.64 15.89
CA SER A 946 30.48 10.69 15.73
C SER A 946 29.89 12.08 15.98
N VAL A 947 28.57 12.25 15.79
CA VAL A 947 27.87 13.47 16.21
C VAL A 947 28.10 13.72 17.71
N GLU A 948 28.19 12.67 18.53
CA GLU A 948 28.51 12.80 19.95
C GLU A 948 29.86 13.51 20.17
N TYR A 949 30.89 13.13 19.41
CA TYR A 949 32.19 13.80 19.44
C TYR A 949 32.05 15.28 19.09
N ALA A 950 31.28 15.60 18.05
CA ALA A 950 31.08 16.98 17.63
C ALA A 950 30.33 17.82 18.67
N LEU A 951 29.31 17.26 19.31
CA LEU A 951 28.54 17.90 20.37
C LEU A 951 29.40 18.14 21.62
N ARG A 952 30.23 17.15 22.02
CA ARG A 952 31.18 17.28 23.12
C ARG A 952 32.20 18.39 22.85
N ARG A 953 32.80 18.42 21.66
CA ARG A 953 33.71 19.51 21.25
C ARG A 953 33.02 20.87 21.22
N ARG A 954 31.75 20.93 20.79
CA ARG A 954 30.96 22.17 20.82
C ARG A 954 30.81 22.68 22.25
N GLU A 955 30.54 21.79 23.22
CA GLU A 955 30.44 22.16 24.64
C GLU A 955 31.77 22.64 25.20
N GLU A 956 32.85 21.86 24.99
CA GLU A 956 34.21 22.20 25.44
C GLU A 956 34.68 23.57 24.93
N ASN A 957 34.32 23.93 23.69
CA ASN A 957 34.81 25.14 23.02
C ASN A 957 33.75 26.26 22.90
N GLY A 958 32.55 26.08 23.46
CA GLY A 958 31.46 27.07 23.39
C GLY A 958 30.98 27.40 21.97
N TRP A 959 30.86 26.42 21.06
CA TRP A 959 30.48 26.68 19.66
C TRP A 959 28.97 26.87 19.45
N GLY A 960 28.47 28.09 19.67
CA GLY A 960 27.11 28.48 19.30
C GLY A 960 26.03 27.77 20.12
N ASP A 961 24.81 27.66 19.62
CA ASP A 961 23.63 27.14 20.34
C ASP A 961 23.45 25.61 20.14
N LEU A 962 23.29 24.86 21.24
CA LEU A 962 23.10 23.41 21.24
C LEU A 962 21.84 22.99 20.48
N ILE A 963 20.76 23.77 20.58
CA ILE A 963 19.48 23.46 19.92
C ILE A 963 19.67 23.42 18.41
N LYS A 964 20.37 24.41 17.85
CA LYS A 964 20.68 24.47 16.42
C LYS A 964 21.55 23.30 15.94
N TRP A 965 22.50 22.84 16.75
CA TRP A 965 23.30 21.66 16.42
C TRP A 965 22.43 20.40 16.41
N ASN A 966 21.56 20.25 17.42
CA ASN A 966 20.65 19.11 17.54
C ASN A 966 19.65 19.03 16.40
N GLU A 967 18.96 20.13 16.09
CA GLU A 967 18.03 20.19 14.95
C GLU A 967 18.73 19.88 13.63
N ALA A 968 19.95 20.37 13.43
CA ALA A 968 20.70 20.18 12.20
C ALA A 968 21.11 18.72 11.97
N TRP A 969 21.71 18.04 12.96
CA TRP A 969 22.13 16.64 12.78
C TRP A 969 20.94 15.69 12.71
N GLN A 970 19.89 15.92 13.50
CA GLN A 970 18.66 15.11 13.44
C GLN A 970 18.01 15.24 12.06
N GLY A 971 17.87 16.47 11.54
CA GLY A 971 17.38 16.71 10.19
C GLY A 971 18.30 16.12 9.11
N PHE A 972 19.62 16.10 9.34
CA PHE A 972 20.57 15.41 8.46
C PHE A 972 20.33 13.90 8.42
N VAL A 973 20.23 13.24 9.58
CA VAL A 973 19.95 11.80 9.68
C VAL A 973 18.62 11.46 9.04
N GLN A 974 17.57 12.24 9.29
CA GLN A 974 16.26 12.03 8.67
C GLN A 974 16.33 12.15 7.14
N GLY A 975 17.02 13.18 6.63
CA GLY A 975 17.24 13.37 5.19
C GLY A 975 18.05 12.23 4.57
N TRP A 976 19.13 11.82 5.24
CA TRP A 976 19.96 10.70 4.82
C TRP A 976 19.17 9.39 4.78
N ASN A 977 18.52 9.02 5.88
CA ASN A 977 17.73 7.81 6.00
C ASN A 977 16.54 7.79 5.02
N HIS A 978 15.94 8.94 4.74
CA HIS A 978 14.89 9.06 3.72
C HIS A 978 15.42 8.70 2.32
N VAL A 979 16.58 9.26 1.95
CA VAL A 979 17.23 8.97 0.66
C VAL A 979 17.71 7.52 0.61
N THR A 980 18.42 7.05 1.65
CA THR A 980 18.88 5.66 1.70
C THR A 980 17.72 4.71 1.59
N ASN A 981 16.64 4.83 2.37
CA ASN A 981 15.50 3.90 2.32
C ASN A 981 14.81 3.81 0.94
N ARG A 982 14.98 4.83 0.09
CA ARG A 982 14.50 4.79 -1.30
C ARG A 982 15.50 4.13 -2.25
N VAL A 983 16.78 4.37 -2.05
CA VAL A 983 17.87 3.78 -2.85
C VAL A 983 18.17 2.33 -2.43
N THR A 984 17.95 2.03 -1.15
CA THR A 984 18.12 0.76 -0.44
C THR A 984 16.77 0.27 0.01
N THR A 985 16.13 -0.54 -0.81
CA THR A 985 14.77 -1.05 -0.59
C THR A 985 14.62 -2.10 0.52
N GLU A 986 15.67 -2.40 1.28
CA GLU A 986 15.51 -3.25 2.46
C GLU A 986 14.92 -2.41 3.58
N ARG A 987 13.59 -2.50 3.76
CA ARG A 987 12.99 -2.11 5.04
C ARG A 987 13.65 -2.98 6.12
N PRO A 988 14.18 -2.40 7.20
CA PRO A 988 14.70 -3.19 8.30
C PRO A 988 13.51 -3.84 9.02
N GLU A 989 13.13 -5.05 8.63
CA GLU A 989 12.32 -5.95 9.48
C GLU A 989 13.14 -6.47 10.68
N GLN A 990 14.38 -6.01 10.84
CA GLN A 990 15.29 -6.38 11.92
C GLN A 990 14.85 -5.87 13.30
N GLU A 991 13.98 -4.85 13.46
CA GLU A 991 13.57 -4.41 14.81
C GLU A 991 12.80 -5.49 15.59
N SER A 992 12.02 -6.35 14.92
CA SER A 992 11.34 -7.48 15.59
C SER A 992 12.27 -8.69 15.85
N ALA A 993 13.36 -8.82 15.08
CA ALA A 993 14.31 -9.91 15.21
C ALA A 993 15.47 -9.56 16.17
N LEU A 994 15.94 -8.32 16.20
CA LEU A 994 16.99 -7.84 17.09
C LEU A 994 16.53 -7.80 18.54
N LEU A 995 15.25 -7.46 18.79
CA LEU A 995 14.64 -7.60 20.11
C LEU A 995 14.65 -9.06 20.61
N LYS A 996 14.56 -10.04 19.71
CA LYS A 996 14.63 -11.46 20.07
C LYS A 996 16.06 -11.93 20.35
N VAL A 997 17.05 -11.37 19.67
CA VAL A 997 18.48 -11.71 19.86
C VAL A 997 19.03 -11.04 21.12
N LEU A 998 18.75 -9.76 21.34
CA LEU A 998 19.17 -9.04 22.56
C LEU A 998 18.52 -9.59 23.84
N MET A 999 17.31 -10.16 23.75
CA MET A 999 16.69 -10.86 24.87
C MET A 999 17.22 -12.29 25.09
N GLN A 1000 17.91 -12.88 24.11
CA GLN A 1000 18.59 -14.18 24.28
C GLN A 1000 19.97 -14.04 24.92
N ASP A 1001 20.71 -12.97 24.63
CA ASP A 1001 22.06 -12.76 25.19
C ASP A 1001 22.03 -12.33 26.67
N ASN A 1002 20.97 -11.63 27.12
CA ASN A 1002 20.81 -11.27 28.54
C ASN A 1002 20.35 -12.43 29.45
N ALA A 1003 20.04 -13.61 28.89
CA ALA A 1003 19.56 -14.78 29.66
C ALA A 1003 20.69 -15.78 30.02
N MET A 1004 21.93 -15.58 29.58
CA MET A 1004 23.04 -16.52 29.82
C MET A 1004 24.05 -16.11 30.92
N GLU A 1005 23.90 -14.96 31.59
CA GLU A 1005 24.86 -14.50 32.62
C GLU A 1005 24.35 -14.53 34.08
N GLY A 1006 23.38 -15.39 34.42
CA GLY A 1006 22.90 -15.52 35.79
C GLY A 1006 22.59 -16.94 36.21
N GLY A 1007 23.58 -17.67 36.74
CA GLY A 1007 23.32 -18.96 37.39
C GLY A 1007 24.54 -19.86 37.61
N GLN A 1008 25.43 -19.50 38.53
CA GLN A 1008 26.28 -20.46 39.23
C GLN A 1008 26.08 -20.26 40.74
N GLU A 1009 25.43 -21.20 41.41
CA GLU A 1009 25.89 -21.76 42.69
C GLU A 1009 25.05 -22.96 43.16
N GLU A 1010 25.78 -23.96 43.67
CA GLU A 1010 25.40 -25.09 44.56
C GLU A 1010 24.54 -26.26 44.02
N GLU A 1011 25.16 -27.44 43.81
CA GLU A 1011 25.05 -28.58 44.77
C GLU A 1011 25.97 -29.78 44.41
N LYS A 1012 26.25 -30.58 45.44
CA LYS A 1012 27.30 -31.61 45.58
C LYS A 1012 26.85 -33.04 45.21
N LYS A 1013 27.84 -33.86 44.78
CA LYS A 1013 27.98 -35.35 44.87
C LYS A 1013 26.99 -36.17 44.00
N ASP A 1014 27.36 -37.25 43.31
CA ASP A 1014 28.20 -38.40 43.67
C ASP A 1014 28.86 -39.09 42.44
N ALA A 1015 29.81 -39.97 42.74
CA ALA A 1015 30.71 -40.69 41.84
C ALA A 1015 30.06 -41.83 41.03
N ASN A 1016 30.51 -42.06 39.79
CA ASN A 1016 31.21 -43.30 39.37
C ASN A 1016 31.52 -43.40 37.85
N GLN A 1017 32.72 -43.92 37.59
CA GLN A 1017 33.17 -44.71 36.42
C GLN A 1017 33.58 -44.04 35.09
N LEU A 1018 34.91 -44.14 34.88
CA LEU A 1018 35.76 -44.18 33.67
C LEU A 1018 35.14 -44.85 32.40
N PRO A 1019 35.72 -44.71 31.17
CA PRO A 1019 37.17 -44.58 30.92
C PRO A 1019 37.69 -43.60 29.85
N LYS A 1020 38.92 -43.17 30.14
CA LYS A 1020 40.01 -42.65 29.30
C LYS A 1020 39.94 -43.04 27.81
N LEU A 1021 40.10 -42.03 26.96
CA LEU A 1021 40.73 -42.16 25.64
C LEU A 1021 41.75 -41.04 25.43
N LYS A 1022 42.84 -41.43 24.76
CA LYS A 1022 44.19 -40.86 24.80
C LYS A 1022 44.27 -39.48 24.11
N ILE A 1023 45.04 -38.59 24.74
CA ILE A 1023 45.60 -37.39 24.11
C ILE A 1023 46.92 -37.84 23.46
N GLU A 1024 47.01 -37.66 22.14
CA GLU A 1024 48.29 -37.58 21.44
C GLU A 1024 48.63 -36.10 21.24
N ASP A 1025 49.77 -35.71 21.79
CA ASP A 1025 50.44 -34.44 21.53
C ASP A 1025 50.83 -34.34 20.05
N ARG A 1026 50.50 -33.23 19.39
CA ARG A 1026 51.27 -32.71 18.25
C ARG A 1026 51.06 -31.22 18.00
N ASP A 1027 52.17 -30.52 18.19
CA ASP A 1027 52.69 -29.36 17.46
C ASP A 1027 51.92 -28.02 17.51
N GLU A 1028 52.38 -27.20 18.45
CA GLU A 1028 52.38 -25.74 18.39
C GLU A 1028 53.20 -25.25 17.18
N ASN A 1029 52.51 -24.76 16.15
CA ASN A 1029 52.96 -23.63 15.30
C ASN A 1029 51.89 -23.32 14.24
N GLY A 1030 51.03 -22.35 14.54
CA GLY A 1030 50.02 -21.86 13.59
C GLY A 1030 49.54 -20.47 14.00
N ALA A 1031 49.88 -19.48 13.18
CA ALA A 1031 49.44 -18.10 13.31
C ALA A 1031 47.93 -18.00 13.52
N ARG A 1032 47.50 -17.15 14.46
CA ARG A 1032 46.10 -16.79 14.68
C ARG A 1032 45.51 -16.16 13.41
N THR A 1033 44.85 -16.96 12.59
CA THR A 1033 43.82 -16.47 11.67
C THR A 1033 42.59 -16.13 12.49
N VAL A 1034 42.28 -14.84 12.55
CA VAL A 1034 40.98 -14.31 12.97
C VAL A 1034 39.89 -15.00 12.15
N PRO A 1035 38.78 -15.48 12.74
CA PRO A 1035 37.68 -16.02 11.96
C PRO A 1035 37.11 -14.90 11.10
N ASN A 1036 37.33 -15.00 9.80
CA ASN A 1036 36.67 -14.19 8.79
C ASN A 1036 35.19 -14.62 8.77
N THR A 1037 34.38 -14.05 9.66
CA THR A 1037 32.93 -14.16 9.62
C THR A 1037 32.47 -13.53 8.31
N GLY A 1038 32.04 -14.37 7.38
CA GLY A 1038 31.77 -14.03 5.99
C GLY A 1038 30.92 -12.78 5.81
N ILE A 1039 31.58 -11.72 5.40
CA ILE A 1039 30.98 -10.54 4.80
C ILE A 1039 30.60 -10.92 3.36
N ASN A 1040 29.35 -11.33 3.19
CA ASN A 1040 28.59 -11.11 1.96
C ASN A 1040 27.25 -10.44 2.33
N GLU A 1041 27.33 -9.43 3.21
CA GLU A 1041 26.28 -8.42 3.29
C GLU A 1041 26.29 -7.64 1.98
N PHE A 1042 25.20 -7.75 1.22
CA PHE A 1042 25.01 -7.04 -0.03
C PHE A 1042 24.94 -5.53 0.25
N LYS A 1043 26.10 -4.88 0.33
CA LYS A 1043 26.19 -3.42 0.30
C LYS A 1043 25.66 -2.95 -1.05
N ARG A 1044 24.58 -2.17 -1.05
CA ARG A 1044 24.05 -1.51 -2.24
C ARG A 1044 24.81 -0.21 -2.45
N TYR A 1045 25.20 0.05 -3.69
CA TYR A 1045 26.04 1.19 -4.06
C TYR A 1045 25.24 2.16 -4.93
N LEU A 1046 25.37 3.46 -4.68
CA LEU A 1046 25.01 4.47 -5.66
C LEU A 1046 26.20 4.59 -6.63
N VAL A 1047 25.99 4.32 -7.91
CA VAL A 1047 27.02 4.49 -8.94
C VAL A 1047 27.02 5.95 -9.38
N ILE A 1048 28.08 6.68 -9.09
CA ILE A 1048 28.18 8.12 -9.36
C ILE A 1048 29.04 8.35 -10.60
N ALA A 1049 28.48 9.01 -11.63
CA ALA A 1049 29.26 9.57 -12.72
C ALA A 1049 29.61 11.03 -12.42
N ASP A 1050 30.88 11.31 -12.08
CA ASP A 1050 31.44 12.67 -12.05
C ASP A 1050 32.22 12.91 -13.35
N ALA A 1051 32.20 14.14 -13.87
CA ALA A 1051 32.96 14.53 -15.06
C ALA A 1051 34.49 14.48 -14.86
N PHE A 1052 34.94 14.31 -13.61
CA PHE A 1052 36.35 14.34 -13.24
C PHE A 1052 36.89 13.06 -12.59
N ASN A 1053 36.05 12.16 -12.06
CA ASN A 1053 36.49 10.91 -11.40
C ASN A 1053 35.76 9.68 -11.95
N GLN A 1054 36.45 8.52 -11.97
CA GLN A 1054 35.87 7.22 -12.27
C GLN A 1054 34.65 6.90 -11.39
N CYS A 1055 33.74 6.06 -11.88
CA CYS A 1055 32.54 5.67 -11.15
C CYS A 1055 32.89 5.12 -9.76
N GLU A 1056 32.63 5.92 -8.73
CA GLU A 1056 32.90 5.55 -7.34
C GLU A 1056 31.60 4.97 -6.75
N ASN A 1057 31.68 3.71 -6.32
CA ASN A 1057 30.58 3.00 -5.70
C ASN A 1057 30.53 3.37 -4.22
N ILE A 1058 29.68 4.34 -3.85
CA ILE A 1058 29.54 4.72 -2.44
C ILE A 1058 28.42 3.88 -1.82
N PRO A 1059 28.70 3.07 -0.78
CA PRO A 1059 27.66 2.33 -0.07
C PRO A 1059 26.79 3.32 0.73
N PHE A 1060 25.49 3.30 0.46
CA PHE A 1060 24.51 4.04 1.26
C PHE A 1060 23.92 3.08 2.28
N GLN A 1061 24.25 3.26 3.56
CA GLN A 1061 23.62 2.51 4.65
C GLN A 1061 22.67 3.44 5.40
N CYS A 1062 21.49 2.92 5.72
CA CYS A 1062 20.57 3.59 6.63
C CYS A 1062 21.23 3.65 8.01
N ILE A 1063 21.23 4.81 8.64
CA ILE A 1063 21.76 5.00 9.98
C ILE A 1063 20.73 4.40 10.95
N THR A 1064 21.07 3.26 11.53
CA THR A 1064 20.23 2.57 12.53
C THR A 1064 20.55 3.10 13.93
N GLY A 1065 19.51 3.30 14.75
CA GLY A 1065 19.70 3.75 16.12
C GLY A 1065 20.07 2.64 17.08
N SER A 1066 20.93 2.95 18.04
CA SER A 1066 21.26 2.09 19.17
C SER A 1066 20.47 2.40 20.44
N GLY A 1067 19.51 3.34 20.37
CA GLY A 1067 18.56 3.59 21.45
C GLY A 1067 17.67 2.38 21.73
N GLU A 1068 17.12 2.31 22.96
CA GLU A 1068 16.25 1.20 23.39
C GLU A 1068 15.00 1.00 22.51
N HIS A 1069 14.61 2.05 21.77
CA HIS A 1069 13.48 2.03 20.85
C HIS A 1069 13.89 2.15 19.37
N GLY A 1070 15.16 1.90 19.04
CA GLY A 1070 15.70 2.11 17.69
C GLY A 1070 15.97 3.58 17.36
N ASP A 1071 15.83 4.48 18.36
CA ASP A 1071 16.15 5.90 18.21
C ASP A 1071 17.63 6.10 17.86
N VAL A 1072 17.89 6.94 16.85
CA VAL A 1072 19.26 7.28 16.45
C VAL A 1072 19.86 8.23 17.47
N LEU A 1073 20.88 7.76 18.18
CA LEU A 1073 21.64 8.53 19.15
C LEU A 1073 22.82 9.25 18.47
N PRO A 1074 23.35 10.33 19.05
CA PRO A 1074 24.52 11.03 18.51
C PRO A 1074 25.74 10.14 18.23
N LYS A 1075 25.92 9.06 18.99
CA LYS A 1075 27.03 8.11 18.81
C LYS A 1075 26.90 7.24 17.57
N ASP A 1076 25.67 7.08 17.05
CA ASP A 1076 25.34 6.21 15.92
C ASP A 1076 25.61 6.89 14.57
N VAL A 1077 25.80 8.21 14.57
CA VAL A 1077 25.90 9.03 13.37
C VAL A 1077 27.36 9.41 13.16
N PRO A 1078 28.08 8.75 12.24
CA PRO A 1078 29.48 9.04 12.02
C PRO A 1078 29.68 10.38 11.28
N LEU A 1079 30.74 11.11 11.62
CA LEU A 1079 31.01 12.44 11.04
C LEU A 1079 31.53 12.38 9.60
N TRP A 1080 32.06 11.24 9.13
CA TRP A 1080 32.55 11.13 7.75
C TRP A 1080 31.44 11.39 6.73
N LEU A 1081 30.18 11.16 7.11
CA LEU A 1081 29.01 11.51 6.32
C LEU A 1081 28.81 13.02 6.12
N ALA A 1082 29.51 13.87 6.85
CA ALA A 1082 29.37 15.34 6.79
C ALA A 1082 30.72 16.08 6.68
N ILE A 1083 31.84 15.36 6.74
CA ILE A 1083 33.20 15.88 6.63
C ILE A 1083 33.69 15.63 5.21
N GLU A 1084 34.22 16.67 4.56
CA GLU A 1084 34.98 16.52 3.33
C GLU A 1084 36.43 16.94 3.59
N CYS A 1085 37.40 16.07 3.28
CA CYS A 1085 38.81 16.40 3.38
C CYS A 1085 39.48 16.27 2.02
N GLY A 1086 39.61 17.38 1.30
CA GLY A 1086 40.46 17.45 0.11
C GLY A 1086 41.93 17.62 0.51
N SER A 1087 42.85 16.92 -0.17
CA SER A 1087 44.29 17.09 0.04
C SER A 1087 44.90 18.27 -0.76
N ASN A 1088 44.26 18.85 -1.80
CA ASN A 1088 44.92 19.85 -2.67
C ASN A 1088 44.08 20.97 -3.36
N GLY A 1089 42.84 21.29 -2.98
CA GLY A 1089 42.15 22.46 -3.58
C GLY A 1089 40.63 22.51 -3.40
N PRO A 1090 39.96 23.62 -3.80
CA PRO A 1090 38.56 23.87 -3.48
C PRO A 1090 37.63 23.08 -4.39
N LEU A 1091 37.42 21.80 -4.06
CA LEU A 1091 36.31 20.98 -4.53
C LEU A 1091 35.95 20.02 -3.39
N ALA A 1092 34.81 20.13 -2.72
CA ALA A 1092 34.14 21.25 -2.02
C ALA A 1092 32.80 20.68 -1.53
N THR A 1093 32.32 21.03 -0.34
CA THR A 1093 31.02 20.73 0.30
C THR A 1093 29.84 20.61 -0.67
N SER A 1094 29.94 21.36 -1.78
CA SER A 1094 29.23 21.17 -3.03
C SER A 1094 29.12 19.75 -3.59
N LYS A 1095 30.03 18.77 -3.43
CA LYS A 1095 29.92 17.44 -4.08
C LYS A 1095 28.87 16.60 -3.40
N MET A 1096 28.91 16.40 -2.09
CA MET A 1096 27.83 15.67 -1.38
C MET A 1096 26.50 16.41 -1.44
N ILE A 1097 26.51 17.74 -1.30
CA ILE A 1097 25.32 18.58 -1.48
C ILE A 1097 24.80 18.47 -2.93
N ARG A 1098 25.67 18.45 -3.94
CA ARG A 1098 25.33 18.24 -5.36
C ARG A 1098 24.92 16.80 -5.65
N LEU A 1099 25.41 15.80 -4.92
CA LEU A 1099 24.99 14.41 -5.04
C LEU A 1099 23.59 14.23 -4.47
N LEU A 1100 23.31 14.84 -3.32
CA LEU A 1100 21.97 14.96 -2.78
C LEU A 1100 21.08 15.78 -3.72
N PHE A 1101 21.50 16.96 -4.19
CA PHE A 1101 20.71 17.76 -5.14
C PHE A 1101 20.49 17.07 -6.50
N ASN A 1102 21.50 16.41 -7.07
CA ASN A 1102 21.39 15.61 -8.29
C ASN A 1102 20.50 14.38 -8.09
N HIS A 1103 20.22 13.99 -6.85
CA HIS A 1103 19.29 12.92 -6.50
C HIS A 1103 17.94 13.45 -5.96
N LEU A 1104 17.81 14.77 -5.76
CA LEU A 1104 16.61 15.42 -5.23
C LEU A 1104 15.90 16.30 -6.26
N VAL A 1105 16.61 16.80 -7.29
CA VAL A 1105 16.13 17.90 -8.16
C VAL A 1105 16.22 17.61 -9.68
N THR A 1106 17.22 16.88 -10.16
CA THR A 1106 17.39 16.55 -11.60
C THR A 1106 16.75 15.23 -11.95
#